data_AF-A0A9P8A1X8-F1
#
_entry.id   AF-A0A9P8A1X8-F1
#
_cell.length_a   1.000
_cell.length_b   1.000
_cell.length_c   1.000
_cell.angle_alpha   90.00
_cell.angle_beta   90.00
_cell.angle_gamma   90.00
#
_symmetry.space_group_name_H-M   'P 1'
#
loop_
_entity.id
_entity.type
_entity.pdbx_description
1 polymer ?
#
loop_
_entity_poly.entity_id
_entity_poly.type
_entity_poly.pdbx_seq_one_letter_code
_entity_poly.pdbx_strand_id
1 'polypeptide(L)'
;MLRRDPTRIELRPEDLADFESAKEQYLETMGAKARSQHAFKAATTNPPPTPADADLIKRNTSGSSTGSSSQHKNTPLDPIHVAYQERKGKNTKDRTSQLNKTTSTRKLTTMATRFRSSFRLVSRHASLGAQTLNRTVTLGARAYLSTSSPTLRAAAPHGEIEFTADTFPHMKRNSAFKKLSDEDIAYFRTILAPSGITQDEEDLHVFNSDWLRKYRGQSKLVLKPASTEQVSKILKYCHDNRLAVVPQGGNTGLVGGSVPVFDEIVVSMANMNSVRSFDKVSGALVCDAGSILEVLDKYLEERGYIMPLDLGAKGSCHIGGNVSTNAGGLRLLRYGSLHGTVLGLEVVLPDGTILDNLSTLRKDNTGYDLKQLFIGSEGTLGIVTGVSILAPKRSKAVNVALLGLNTFDQVQATFKRSKDELCEILSAFEFWDQAAIKLVKEHLVAGANDPLESEHRFYVLIETSGSNKEHDDEKLNQYLEGLLTDDVVQDGVVAQDSTQIQNLWAIREGIPEACSKAGAVYKYDISMPVPVLYQAVEDMQDHLTKKGAFGAGKLFSSVIGYGHVGDGNLHLNVAARDYSPKAMDLIEPYVFEWTAKHAGSISAEHGLGVSKNNHLHYSKSPSMIHLMKRFKNLIDPHGIMNPYKFLPDN
;
A
#
# COMPACT_ATOMS: atom_id res chain seq x y z
N MET A 1 65.83 14.24 15.46
CA MET A 1 65.64 15.45 14.63
C MET A 1 64.40 15.24 13.77
N LEU A 2 63.38 16.07 14.02
CA LEU A 2 62.23 16.48 13.19
C LEU A 2 61.38 15.43 12.45
N ARG A 3 60.16 15.26 12.98
CA ARG A 3 58.95 14.75 12.32
C ARG A 3 58.51 15.71 11.20
N ARG A 4 58.02 15.18 10.07
CA ARG A 4 57.13 15.91 9.15
C ARG A 4 55.77 15.21 9.10
N ASP A 5 54.75 16.04 9.22
CA ASP A 5 53.31 15.79 9.32
C ASP A 5 52.69 15.60 7.92
N PRO A 6 51.84 14.59 7.67
CA PRO A 6 51.20 14.35 6.37
C PRO A 6 49.76 14.89 6.28
N THR A 7 49.43 16.05 6.88
CA THR A 7 48.07 16.65 6.80
C THR A 7 48.02 18.07 6.21
N ARG A 8 48.64 18.29 5.05
CA ARG A 8 48.42 19.53 4.27
C ARG A 8 48.07 19.20 2.83
N ILE A 9 46.77 19.17 2.54
CA ILE A 9 46.25 19.16 1.16
C ILE A 9 46.29 20.62 0.70
N GLU A 10 47.25 20.96 -0.16
CA GLU A 10 47.21 22.21 -0.92
C GLU A 10 46.25 22.03 -2.10
N LEU A 11 45.11 22.72 -2.06
CA LEU A 11 44.15 22.76 -3.16
C LEU A 11 44.79 23.50 -4.34
N ARG A 12 44.64 22.96 -5.56
CA ARG A 12 45.21 23.57 -6.76
C ARG A 12 44.41 24.83 -7.10
N PRO A 13 45.02 25.87 -7.70
CA PRO A 13 44.34 27.13 -8.04
C PRO A 13 43.08 26.94 -8.92
N GLU A 14 43.07 25.90 -9.73
CA GLU A 14 41.94 25.46 -10.56
C GLU A 14 40.73 24.99 -9.74
N ASP A 15 40.94 24.33 -8.60
CA ASP A 15 39.86 23.86 -7.72
C ASP A 15 39.20 25.03 -6.93
N LEU A 16 39.91 26.16 -6.76
CA LEU A 16 39.39 27.40 -6.14
C LEU A 16 38.54 28.23 -7.10
N ALA A 17 38.87 28.21 -8.40
CA ALA A 17 38.11 28.92 -9.43
C ALA A 17 36.72 28.29 -9.64
N ASP A 18 36.64 26.95 -9.62
CA ASP A 18 35.38 26.22 -9.71
C ASP A 18 34.48 26.46 -8.47
N PHE A 19 35.08 26.66 -7.30
CA PHE A 19 34.33 26.94 -6.07
C PHE A 19 33.74 28.34 -6.03
N GLU A 20 34.48 29.37 -6.48
CA GLU A 20 33.93 30.73 -6.56
C GLU A 20 32.88 30.86 -7.67
N SER A 21 33.04 30.15 -8.80
CA SER A 21 32.01 30.05 -9.85
C SER A 21 30.71 29.42 -9.35
N ALA A 22 30.81 28.31 -8.60
CA ALA A 22 29.64 27.65 -8.00
C ALA A 22 28.93 28.53 -6.95
N LYS A 23 29.70 29.35 -6.22
CA LYS A 23 29.18 30.30 -5.23
C LYS A 23 28.47 31.48 -5.87
N GLU A 24 28.96 32.03 -6.98
CA GLU A 24 28.26 33.05 -7.76
C GLU A 24 26.93 32.51 -8.33
N GLN A 25 26.95 31.30 -8.90
CA GLN A 25 25.75 30.64 -9.42
C GLN A 25 24.69 30.39 -8.32
N TYR A 26 25.13 30.01 -7.12
CA TYR A 26 24.26 29.83 -5.97
C TYR A 26 23.64 31.16 -5.50
N LEU A 27 24.42 32.24 -5.46
CA LEU A 27 23.95 33.57 -5.07
C LEU A 27 22.98 34.16 -6.11
N GLU A 28 23.20 33.96 -7.40
CA GLU A 28 22.24 34.34 -8.45
C GLU A 28 20.91 33.58 -8.31
N THR A 29 20.98 32.28 -8.04
CA THR A 29 19.79 31.44 -7.87
C THR A 29 18.97 31.85 -6.64
N MET A 30 19.65 32.21 -5.54
CA MET A 30 18.99 32.75 -4.34
C MET A 30 18.42 34.16 -4.57
N GLY A 31 19.11 35.01 -5.32
CA GLY A 31 18.63 36.33 -5.73
C GLY A 31 17.43 36.28 -6.68
N ALA A 32 17.32 35.25 -7.51
CA ALA A 32 16.16 35.00 -8.37
C ALA A 32 14.94 34.50 -7.58
N LYS A 33 15.15 33.61 -6.59
CA LYS A 33 14.09 33.16 -5.68
C LYS A 33 13.55 34.26 -4.75
N ALA A 34 14.42 35.15 -4.28
CA ALA A 34 13.99 36.31 -3.48
C ALA A 34 13.13 37.29 -4.30
N ARG A 35 13.46 37.48 -5.59
CA ARG A 35 12.69 38.32 -6.51
C ARG A 35 11.33 37.71 -6.89
N SER A 36 11.23 36.39 -7.04
CA SER A 36 9.94 35.72 -7.30
C SER A 36 9.04 35.69 -6.07
N GLN A 37 9.58 35.55 -4.86
CA GLN A 37 8.80 35.64 -3.61
C GLN A 37 8.30 37.07 -3.33
N HIS A 38 9.07 38.10 -3.70
CA HIS A 38 8.61 39.49 -3.63
C HIS A 38 7.52 39.81 -4.65
N ALA A 39 7.61 39.27 -5.88
CA ALA A 39 6.56 39.41 -6.88
C ALA A 39 5.25 38.70 -6.48
N PHE A 40 5.34 37.56 -5.77
CA PHE A 40 4.16 36.83 -5.28
C PHE A 40 3.50 37.51 -4.06
N LYS A 41 4.27 38.17 -3.20
CA LYS A 41 3.73 38.99 -2.10
C LYS A 41 3.12 40.33 -2.54
N ALA A 42 3.53 40.87 -3.68
CA ALA A 42 3.01 42.13 -4.22
C ALA A 42 1.64 42.00 -4.91
N ALA A 43 1.18 40.78 -5.19
CA ALA A 43 -0.10 40.52 -5.86
C ALA A 43 -1.29 40.35 -4.89
N THR A 44 -1.07 40.39 -3.57
CA THR A 44 -2.11 40.13 -2.56
C THR A 44 -2.01 41.05 -1.35
N THR A 45 -2.16 42.37 -1.49
CA THR A 45 -2.48 43.27 -0.37
C THR A 45 -3.21 44.54 -0.82
N ASN A 46 -4.31 44.87 -0.13
CA ASN A 46 -5.00 46.18 -0.16
C ASN A 46 -4.12 47.27 0.49
N PRO A 47 -4.33 48.58 0.19
CA PRO A 47 -3.34 49.64 0.43
C PRO A 47 -3.19 50.00 1.92
N PRO A 48 -2.03 50.54 2.35
CA PRO A 48 -1.79 50.91 3.74
C PRO A 48 -2.38 52.29 4.08
N PRO A 49 -2.72 52.55 5.36
CA PRO A 49 -3.08 53.89 5.82
C PRO A 49 -1.84 54.78 6.02
N THR A 50 -2.04 56.09 5.91
CA THR A 50 -1.06 57.17 6.02
C THR A 50 -0.48 57.36 7.44
N PRO A 51 0.69 58.03 7.58
CA PRO A 51 1.48 58.04 8.82
C PRO A 51 1.09 59.15 9.79
N ALA A 52 1.00 58.81 11.08
CA ALA A 52 1.12 59.75 12.19
C ALA A 52 1.82 59.08 13.38
N ASP A 53 2.81 59.80 13.91
CA ASP A 53 3.47 59.69 15.21
C ASP A 53 4.47 58.55 15.46
N ALA A 54 5.72 58.87 15.15
CA ALA A 54 6.91 58.35 15.80
C ALA A 54 7.03 58.93 17.22
N ASP A 55 7.32 58.07 18.21
CA ASP A 55 8.46 58.18 19.15
C ASP A 55 8.21 57.36 20.43
N LEU A 56 9.16 56.48 20.77
CA LEU A 56 9.92 56.48 22.05
C LEU A 56 10.63 55.13 22.33
N ILE A 57 11.93 55.12 21.98
CA ILE A 57 13.07 54.78 22.85
C ILE A 57 13.15 53.38 23.53
N LYS A 58 14.04 52.58 22.95
CA LYS A 58 15.25 51.92 23.52
C LYS A 58 15.29 51.49 25.01
N ARG A 59 15.84 50.29 25.21
CA ARG A 59 16.74 49.74 26.27
C ARG A 59 16.20 48.36 26.71
N ASN A 60 16.96 47.28 26.86
CA ASN A 60 18.40 47.04 26.95
C ASN A 60 18.70 45.59 26.53
N THR A 61 19.85 45.42 25.90
CA THR A 61 20.60 44.17 25.74
C THR A 61 21.39 43.80 27.01
N SER A 62 21.89 42.56 27.02
CA SER A 62 22.90 41.93 27.92
C SER A 62 22.36 41.30 29.21
N GLY A 63 22.78 40.11 29.63
CA GLY A 63 23.78 39.16 29.12
C GLY A 63 23.92 37.96 30.08
N SER A 64 24.63 36.92 29.62
CA SER A 64 25.48 35.92 30.33
C SER A 64 25.10 35.42 31.74
N SER A 65 25.40 34.21 32.22
CA SER A 65 25.95 32.92 31.78
C SER A 65 26.15 32.10 33.07
N THR A 66 26.26 30.78 32.93
CA THR A 66 26.92 29.79 33.84
C THR A 66 26.34 29.44 35.22
N GLY A 67 26.29 28.12 35.49
CA GLY A 67 26.89 27.58 36.72
C GLY A 67 26.05 26.67 37.64
N SER A 68 26.03 25.37 37.32
CA SER A 68 26.15 24.17 38.20
C SER A 68 25.43 24.01 39.56
N SER A 69 24.85 22.79 39.67
CA SER A 69 24.97 21.78 40.76
C SER A 69 24.07 21.79 42.01
N SER A 70 23.33 20.68 42.08
CA SER A 70 23.20 19.70 43.19
C SER A 70 22.17 19.87 44.33
N GLN A 71 21.26 18.87 44.33
CA GLN A 71 20.80 18.00 45.43
C GLN A 71 19.71 18.44 46.43
N HIS A 72 18.60 17.68 46.34
CA HIS A 72 17.78 17.05 47.39
C HIS A 72 17.27 17.87 48.59
N LYS A 73 15.93 17.95 48.72
CA LYS A 73 15.13 17.22 49.74
C LYS A 73 13.61 17.43 49.57
N ASN A 74 12.87 16.32 49.70
CA ASN A 74 11.43 16.20 50.00
C ASN A 74 11.10 16.95 51.33
N THR A 75 9.90 17.42 51.71
CA THR A 75 8.48 17.05 51.50
C THR A 75 7.59 18.19 52.12
N PRO A 76 6.23 18.11 52.24
CA PRO A 76 5.28 19.15 51.81
C PRO A 76 4.57 19.91 52.95
N LEU A 77 3.66 20.86 52.61
CA LEU A 77 2.31 21.05 53.21
C LEU A 77 1.61 22.33 52.67
N ASP A 78 0.51 22.10 51.95
CA ASP A 78 -0.85 22.69 52.06
C ASP A 78 -1.22 24.19 51.88
N PRO A 79 -2.49 24.47 51.48
CA PRO A 79 -2.88 25.57 50.62
C PRO A 79 -3.66 26.69 51.34
N ILE A 80 -3.73 27.87 50.71
CA ILE A 80 -4.59 28.98 51.16
C ILE A 80 -5.55 29.40 50.05
N HIS A 81 -6.83 29.16 50.31
CA HIS A 81 -8.00 29.82 49.72
C HIS A 81 -8.08 31.29 50.19
N VAL A 82 -8.36 32.22 49.29
CA VAL A 82 -9.07 33.47 49.63
C VAL A 82 -10.05 33.81 48.50
N ALA A 83 -11.32 33.93 48.87
CA ALA A 83 -12.40 34.52 48.09
C ALA A 83 -12.61 35.98 48.52
N TYR A 84 -13.00 36.88 47.60
CA TYR A 84 -13.81 38.06 47.96
C TYR A 84 -14.60 38.65 46.77
N GLN A 85 -15.93 38.53 46.91
CA GLN A 85 -17.09 39.38 46.58
C GLN A 85 -17.22 40.26 45.32
N GLU A 86 -18.32 39.95 44.61
CA GLU A 86 -19.48 40.78 44.21
C GLU A 86 -19.38 42.33 44.20
N ARG A 87 -19.77 42.92 43.06
CA ARG A 87 -20.57 44.15 43.02
C ARG A 87 -21.74 44.02 42.05
N LYS A 88 -22.94 44.29 42.58
CA LYS A 88 -24.22 44.43 41.90
C LYS A 88 -24.34 45.80 41.23
N GLY A 89 -24.97 45.84 40.05
CA GLY A 89 -25.58 47.03 39.46
C GLY A 89 -26.89 46.64 38.77
N LYS A 90 -28.02 47.17 39.25
CA LYS A 90 -29.39 47.01 38.72
C LYS A 90 -29.82 48.30 38.00
N ASN A 91 -30.50 48.16 36.85
CA ASN A 91 -31.76 48.85 36.45
C ASN A 91 -32.11 48.42 35.02
N THR A 92 -33.17 47.62 34.78
CA THR A 92 -34.57 47.99 34.39
C THR A 92 -34.65 48.89 33.16
N LYS A 93 -35.44 48.68 32.11
CA LYS A 93 -36.57 47.78 31.77
C LYS A 93 -36.73 47.98 30.24
N ASP A 94 -37.03 46.94 29.46
CA ASP A 94 -38.18 47.03 28.55
C ASP A 94 -38.63 45.68 28.00
N ARG A 95 -39.93 45.62 27.71
CA ARG A 95 -40.77 44.44 27.45
C ARG A 95 -40.79 44.06 25.96
N THR A 96 -41.33 42.85 25.73
CA THR A 96 -41.78 42.22 24.45
C THR A 96 -40.64 41.64 23.60
N SER A 97 -40.66 40.39 23.13
CA SER A 97 -41.76 39.47 22.84
C SER A 97 -41.39 38.00 23.11
N GLN A 98 -42.22 37.32 23.89
CA GLN A 98 -42.35 35.87 23.86
C GLN A 98 -43.04 35.46 22.56
N LEU A 99 -42.36 34.69 21.72
CA LEU A 99 -42.90 33.63 20.85
C LEU A 99 -41.68 32.88 20.31
N ASN A 100 -41.76 31.54 20.16
CA ASN A 100 -40.70 30.62 19.67
C ASN A 100 -39.85 29.87 20.72
N LYS A 101 -40.47 29.39 21.81
CA LYS A 101 -39.85 28.34 22.65
C LYS A 101 -40.64 27.03 22.80
N THR A 102 -41.71 26.85 22.03
CA THR A 102 -42.56 25.63 22.08
C THR A 102 -42.50 24.75 20.83
N THR A 103 -41.75 25.15 19.80
CA THR A 103 -41.62 24.37 18.55
C THR A 103 -40.29 23.60 18.46
N SER A 104 -39.29 23.96 19.26
CA SER A 104 -37.98 23.30 19.24
C SER A 104 -37.94 22.01 20.08
N THR A 105 -38.70 21.96 21.17
CA THR A 105 -38.76 20.79 22.06
C THR A 105 -39.72 19.71 21.57
N ARG A 106 -40.68 20.03 20.68
CA ARG A 106 -41.56 19.03 20.07
C ARG A 106 -40.95 18.32 18.85
N LYS A 107 -39.98 18.94 18.16
CA LYS A 107 -39.23 18.29 17.06
C LYS A 107 -38.17 17.31 17.58
N LEU A 108 -37.55 17.57 18.72
CA LEU A 108 -36.58 16.64 19.33
C LEU A 108 -37.23 15.35 19.86
N THR A 109 -38.44 15.39 20.43
CA THR A 109 -39.09 14.18 20.98
C THR A 109 -39.76 13.29 19.91
N THR A 110 -40.03 13.82 18.71
CA THR A 110 -40.58 13.03 17.59
C THR A 110 -39.48 12.41 16.70
N MET A 111 -38.24 12.90 16.77
CA MET A 111 -37.07 12.27 16.12
C MET A 111 -36.49 11.11 16.95
N ALA A 112 -36.47 11.21 18.29
CA ALA A 112 -35.98 10.14 19.16
C ALA A 112 -36.86 8.88 19.18
N THR A 113 -38.12 8.96 18.74
CA THR A 113 -39.07 7.83 18.75
C THR A 113 -39.10 7.06 17.42
N ARG A 114 -38.48 7.57 16.35
CA ARG A 114 -38.33 6.85 15.07
C ARG A 114 -37.12 5.91 14.99
N PHE A 115 -36.17 6.03 15.92
CA PHE A 115 -34.95 5.21 15.94
C PHE A 115 -35.09 3.85 16.62
N ARG A 116 -36.27 3.50 17.18
CA ARG A 116 -36.54 2.14 17.68
C ARG A 116 -37.29 1.23 16.70
N SER A 117 -37.72 1.72 15.53
CA SER A 117 -38.68 0.98 14.69
C SER A 117 -38.25 0.70 13.25
N SER A 118 -37.02 1.03 12.83
CA SER A 118 -36.57 0.82 11.44
C SER A 118 -35.38 -0.14 11.28
N PHE A 119 -35.17 -1.05 12.23
CA PHE A 119 -34.46 -2.31 11.94
C PHE A 119 -35.50 -3.43 11.98
N ARG A 120 -35.84 -4.01 10.82
CA ARG A 120 -36.75 -5.14 10.74
C ARG A 120 -36.14 -6.36 11.44
N LEU A 121 -36.67 -6.66 12.62
CA LEU A 121 -36.53 -7.94 13.30
C LEU A 121 -37.28 -9.01 12.48
N VAL A 122 -36.56 -10.01 11.95
CA VAL A 122 -37.16 -11.26 11.48
C VAL A 122 -36.71 -12.36 12.41
N SER A 123 -37.47 -12.61 13.48
CA SER A 123 -37.39 -13.89 14.20
C SER A 123 -38.44 -14.84 13.62
N ARG A 124 -37.99 -15.99 13.13
CA ARG A 124 -38.84 -17.17 13.00
C ARG A 124 -38.28 -18.23 13.93
N HIS A 125 -38.99 -18.47 15.03
CA HIS A 125 -38.78 -19.63 15.88
C HIS A 125 -39.11 -20.91 15.09
N ALA A 126 -38.14 -21.82 15.00
CA ALA A 126 -38.40 -23.23 14.81
C ALA A 126 -37.99 -23.94 16.10
N SER A 127 -38.96 -24.50 16.82
CA SER A 127 -38.74 -25.37 17.96
C SER A 127 -38.27 -26.74 17.46
N LEU A 128 -37.07 -27.18 17.83
CA LEU A 128 -36.70 -28.59 17.77
C LEU A 128 -35.95 -28.97 19.05
N GLY A 129 -36.44 -30.04 19.66
CA GLY A 129 -36.15 -30.46 21.02
C GLY A 129 -34.72 -30.93 21.25
N ALA A 130 -34.31 -30.79 22.51
CA ALA A 130 -33.08 -31.33 23.05
C ALA A 130 -33.10 -32.87 23.01
N GLN A 131 -32.07 -33.45 22.40
CA GLN A 131 -31.60 -34.79 22.77
C GLN A 131 -30.09 -34.72 23.02
N THR A 132 -29.75 -34.86 24.29
CA THR A 132 -28.42 -35.10 24.84
C THR A 132 -27.83 -36.41 24.30
N LEU A 133 -26.62 -36.35 23.74
CA LEU A 133 -25.74 -37.51 23.65
C LEU A 133 -24.33 -37.13 24.12
N ASN A 134 -24.00 -37.63 25.31
CA ASN A 134 -22.64 -37.73 25.83
C ASN A 134 -21.80 -38.63 24.92
N ARG A 135 -20.67 -38.14 24.40
CA ARG A 135 -19.55 -38.98 24.00
C ARG A 135 -18.22 -38.31 24.33
N THR A 136 -17.58 -38.84 25.36
CA THR A 136 -16.15 -38.72 25.66
C THR A 136 -15.35 -39.33 24.52
N VAL A 137 -14.39 -38.60 23.94
CA VAL A 137 -13.39 -39.18 23.04
C VAL A 137 -12.00 -38.72 23.48
N THR A 138 -11.20 -39.73 23.78
CA THR A 138 -9.82 -39.74 24.24
C THR A 138 -8.88 -39.20 23.14
N LEU A 139 -8.01 -38.26 23.51
CA LEU A 139 -6.94 -37.74 22.63
C LEU A 139 -5.75 -38.69 22.60
N GLY A 140 -5.45 -39.21 21.42
CA GLY A 140 -4.20 -39.92 21.15
C GLY A 140 -4.11 -40.39 19.71
N ALA A 141 -3.44 -39.60 18.85
CA ALA A 141 -2.54 -40.07 17.78
C ALA A 141 -2.08 -38.89 16.91
N ARG A 142 -0.77 -38.78 16.73
CA ARG A 142 -0.11 -37.97 15.69
C ARG A 142 -0.61 -38.41 14.31
N ALA A 143 -1.11 -37.47 13.51
CA ALA A 143 -1.35 -37.68 12.09
C ALA A 143 -0.53 -36.65 11.29
N TYR A 144 0.46 -37.15 10.56
CA TYR A 144 1.09 -36.44 9.44
C TYR A 144 0.02 -36.24 8.36
N LEU A 145 -0.40 -35.00 8.13
CA LEU A 145 -1.29 -34.65 7.02
C LEU A 145 -0.44 -34.14 5.86
N SER A 146 -0.26 -35.03 4.88
CA SER A 146 0.14 -34.71 3.51
C SER A 146 -0.83 -33.69 2.93
N THR A 147 -0.36 -32.47 2.70
CA THR A 147 -1.11 -31.42 1.99
C THR A 147 -1.03 -31.68 0.49
N SER A 148 -1.99 -32.42 -0.06
CA SER A 148 -2.32 -32.33 -1.48
C SER A 148 -2.99 -30.99 -1.72
N SER A 149 -2.30 -30.07 -2.41
CA SER A 149 -2.82 -28.78 -2.84
C SER A 149 -4.12 -28.94 -3.63
N PRO A 150 -5.18 -28.17 -3.36
CA PRO A 150 -6.36 -28.17 -4.21
C PRO A 150 -5.99 -27.54 -5.55
N THR A 151 -6.06 -28.33 -6.61
CA THR A 151 -6.01 -27.85 -8.00
C THR A 151 -7.24 -26.99 -8.26
N LEU A 152 -7.08 -25.66 -8.17
CA LEU A 152 -8.01 -24.71 -8.76
C LEU A 152 -7.98 -24.93 -10.28
N ARG A 153 -8.96 -25.68 -10.79
CA ARG A 153 -9.23 -25.82 -12.22
C ARG A 153 -9.45 -24.42 -12.80
N ALA A 154 -8.52 -24.02 -13.66
CA ALA A 154 -8.63 -22.84 -14.50
C ALA A 154 -9.98 -22.84 -15.26
N ALA A 155 -10.65 -21.70 -15.28
CA ALA A 155 -11.73 -21.46 -16.23
C ALA A 155 -11.19 -21.59 -17.67
N ALA A 156 -11.94 -22.27 -18.54
CA ALA A 156 -11.55 -22.66 -19.90
C ALA A 156 -11.51 -21.46 -20.90
N PRO A 157 -11.07 -21.65 -22.17
CA PRO A 157 -9.83 -21.14 -22.70
C PRO A 157 -10.03 -19.90 -23.59
N HIS A 158 -9.46 -18.76 -23.18
CA HIS A 158 -8.87 -17.84 -24.16
C HIS A 158 -7.46 -18.38 -24.48
N GLY A 159 -7.06 -18.31 -25.76
CA GLY A 159 -5.95 -19.04 -26.39
C GLY A 159 -4.60 -19.01 -25.65
N GLU A 160 -3.63 -19.77 -26.17
CA GLU A 160 -2.26 -19.71 -25.66
C GLU A 160 -1.78 -18.24 -25.61
N ILE A 161 -1.24 -17.83 -24.47
CA ILE A 161 -0.67 -16.50 -24.32
C ILE A 161 0.57 -16.46 -25.22
N GLU A 162 0.65 -15.47 -26.11
CA GLU A 162 1.83 -15.24 -26.94
C GLU A 162 3.05 -14.93 -26.06
N PHE A 163 4.25 -15.30 -26.53
CA PHE A 163 5.45 -14.98 -25.77
C PHE A 163 5.65 -13.47 -25.69
N THR A 164 6.10 -12.98 -24.54
CA THR A 164 6.40 -11.56 -24.31
C THR A 164 7.35 -11.02 -25.38
N ALA A 165 8.33 -11.82 -25.81
CA ALA A 165 9.27 -11.47 -26.88
C ALA A 165 8.59 -11.21 -28.25
N ASP A 166 7.49 -11.88 -28.54
CA ASP A 166 6.73 -11.75 -29.79
C ASP A 166 5.76 -10.57 -29.72
N THR A 167 5.09 -10.40 -28.57
CA THR A 167 4.18 -9.28 -28.29
C THR A 167 4.93 -7.94 -28.23
N PHE A 168 6.17 -7.93 -27.73
CA PHE A 168 6.99 -6.74 -27.57
C PHE A 168 8.32 -6.87 -28.33
N PRO A 169 8.31 -6.80 -29.67
CA PRO A 169 9.48 -7.11 -30.51
C PRO A 169 10.64 -6.10 -30.36
N HIS A 170 10.41 -4.96 -29.70
CA HIS A 170 11.45 -4.01 -29.34
C HIS A 170 12.34 -4.51 -28.19
N MET A 171 11.82 -5.38 -27.32
CA MET A 171 12.62 -6.04 -26.30
C MET A 171 13.54 -7.06 -26.97
N LYS A 172 14.85 -6.99 -26.69
CA LYS A 172 15.84 -7.91 -27.25
C LYS A 172 16.51 -8.70 -26.13
N ARG A 173 16.62 -10.02 -26.32
CA ARG A 173 17.40 -10.88 -25.43
C ARG A 173 18.84 -10.39 -25.43
N ASN A 174 19.36 -10.06 -24.26
CA ASN A 174 20.75 -9.66 -24.13
C ASN A 174 21.66 -10.85 -24.52
N SER A 175 22.48 -10.65 -25.55
CA SER A 175 23.40 -11.67 -26.07
C SER A 175 24.55 -11.99 -25.12
N ALA A 176 24.81 -11.14 -24.12
CA ALA A 176 25.79 -11.40 -23.08
C ALA A 176 25.34 -12.48 -22.08
N PHE A 177 24.05 -12.80 -22.02
CA PHE A 177 23.57 -13.91 -21.20
C PHE A 177 23.81 -15.25 -21.91
N LYS A 178 24.43 -16.18 -21.20
CA LYS A 178 24.60 -17.56 -21.64
C LYS A 178 23.22 -18.20 -21.88
N LYS A 179 23.11 -19.09 -22.86
CA LYS A 179 21.96 -19.99 -23.00
C LYS A 179 22.16 -21.22 -22.14
N LEU A 180 21.10 -21.68 -21.48
CA LEU A 180 21.13 -22.86 -20.63
C LEU A 180 21.66 -24.08 -21.40
N SER A 181 22.60 -24.81 -20.79
CA SER A 181 23.21 -26.05 -21.29
C SER A 181 22.97 -27.23 -20.35
N ASP A 182 23.21 -28.45 -20.82
CA ASP A 182 23.04 -29.66 -20.02
C ASP A 182 24.02 -29.70 -18.83
N GLU A 183 25.21 -29.12 -18.98
CA GLU A 183 26.18 -28.97 -17.89
C GLU A 183 25.65 -28.06 -16.77
N ASP A 184 24.92 -26.99 -17.11
CA ASP A 184 24.30 -26.09 -16.12
C ASP A 184 23.25 -26.84 -15.31
N ILE A 185 22.39 -27.61 -15.99
CA ILE A 185 21.35 -28.42 -15.36
C ILE A 185 21.99 -29.50 -14.47
N ALA A 186 23.04 -30.17 -14.95
CA ALA A 186 23.78 -31.15 -14.18
C ALA A 186 24.37 -30.54 -12.91
N TYR A 187 24.90 -29.31 -12.98
CA TYR A 187 25.37 -28.59 -11.80
C TYR A 187 24.23 -28.34 -10.80
N PHE A 188 23.08 -27.83 -11.22
CA PHE A 188 21.96 -27.58 -10.30
C PHE A 188 21.43 -28.85 -9.63
N ARG A 189 21.47 -30.01 -10.33
CA ARG A 189 21.14 -31.33 -9.77
C ARG A 189 22.10 -31.77 -8.65
N THR A 190 23.29 -31.18 -8.54
CA THR A 190 24.19 -31.42 -7.38
C THR A 190 23.81 -30.62 -6.14
N ILE A 191 23.03 -29.54 -6.29
CA ILE A 191 22.64 -28.64 -5.20
C ILE A 191 21.24 -28.99 -4.69
N LEU A 192 20.34 -29.36 -5.60
CA LEU A 192 18.92 -29.54 -5.33
C LEU A 192 18.51 -31.01 -5.43
N ALA A 193 17.55 -31.40 -4.61
CA ALA A 193 16.88 -32.69 -4.76
C ALA A 193 16.11 -32.74 -6.10
N PRO A 194 15.78 -33.94 -6.63
CA PRO A 194 15.03 -34.06 -7.88
C PRO A 194 13.71 -33.28 -7.90
N SER A 195 12.98 -33.20 -6.79
CA SER A 195 11.75 -32.41 -6.66
C SER A 195 11.96 -30.89 -6.69
N GLY A 196 13.20 -30.45 -6.48
CA GLY A 196 13.63 -29.05 -6.50
C GLY A 196 13.96 -28.52 -7.89
N ILE A 197 13.86 -29.34 -8.94
CA ILE A 197 14.16 -28.93 -10.32
C ILE A 197 13.01 -29.37 -11.22
N THR A 198 12.53 -28.50 -12.10
CA THR A 198 11.58 -28.91 -13.15
C THR A 198 12.00 -28.35 -14.51
N GLN A 199 11.89 -29.23 -15.51
CA GLN A 199 12.01 -28.97 -16.95
C GLN A 199 10.75 -29.47 -17.68
N ASP A 200 9.73 -29.89 -16.92
CA ASP A 200 8.47 -30.40 -17.45
C ASP A 200 7.69 -29.26 -18.12
N GLU A 201 7.20 -29.48 -19.34
CA GLU A 201 6.59 -28.42 -20.15
C GLU A 201 5.28 -27.89 -19.54
N GLU A 202 4.48 -28.75 -18.89
CA GLU A 202 3.23 -28.36 -18.24
C GLU A 202 3.50 -27.52 -17.00
N ASP A 203 4.45 -27.93 -16.17
CA ASP A 203 4.92 -27.14 -15.02
C ASP A 203 5.45 -25.78 -15.49
N LEU A 204 6.37 -25.77 -16.47
CA LEU A 204 7.02 -24.56 -16.97
C LEU A 204 6.00 -23.54 -17.49
N HIS A 205 4.88 -23.99 -18.05
CA HIS A 205 3.82 -23.08 -18.51
C HIS A 205 3.30 -22.19 -17.36
N VAL A 206 3.13 -22.75 -16.16
CA VAL A 206 2.64 -22.02 -14.98
C VAL A 206 3.66 -20.97 -14.51
N PHE A 207 4.95 -21.32 -14.49
CA PHE A 207 6.01 -20.40 -14.06
C PHE A 207 6.32 -19.31 -15.10
N ASN A 208 6.03 -19.57 -16.37
CA ASN A 208 6.24 -18.62 -17.45
C ASN A 208 5.08 -17.63 -17.63
N SER A 209 3.86 -17.93 -17.17
CA SER A 209 2.68 -17.10 -17.38
C SER A 209 2.37 -16.23 -16.17
N ASP A 210 2.12 -14.94 -16.36
CA ASP A 210 1.76 -14.04 -15.25
C ASP A 210 0.29 -14.18 -14.85
N TRP A 211 -0.06 -13.58 -13.69
CA TRP A 211 -1.41 -13.66 -13.13
C TRP A 211 -2.49 -13.07 -14.05
N LEU A 212 -2.18 -11.98 -14.76
CA LEU A 212 -3.11 -11.34 -15.70
C LEU A 212 -3.17 -12.05 -17.06
N ARG A 213 -2.34 -13.06 -17.30
CA ARG A 213 -2.19 -13.74 -18.59
C ARG A 213 -1.81 -12.78 -19.74
N LYS A 214 -1.07 -11.72 -19.41
CA LYS A 214 -0.57 -10.68 -20.34
C LYS A 214 0.86 -10.95 -20.79
N TYR A 215 1.68 -11.58 -19.95
CA TYR A 215 3.10 -11.83 -20.20
C TYR A 215 3.39 -13.33 -20.09
N ARG A 216 4.12 -13.87 -21.07
CA ARG A 216 4.59 -15.27 -21.08
C ARG A 216 6.06 -15.35 -21.43
N GLY A 217 6.86 -15.91 -20.52
CA GLY A 217 8.27 -16.22 -20.73
C GLY A 217 8.51 -17.52 -21.51
N GLN A 218 9.77 -17.83 -21.75
CA GLN A 218 10.27 -19.00 -22.48
C GLN A 218 11.30 -19.80 -21.64
N SER A 219 11.26 -19.67 -20.32
CA SER A 219 12.18 -20.40 -19.44
C SER A 219 12.05 -21.90 -19.62
N LYS A 220 13.21 -22.57 -19.59
CA LYS A 220 13.34 -24.03 -19.71
C LYS A 220 13.74 -24.71 -18.41
N LEU A 221 13.85 -23.94 -17.32
CA LEU A 221 14.30 -24.44 -16.03
C LEU A 221 13.72 -23.62 -14.88
N VAL A 222 13.06 -24.31 -13.96
CA VAL A 222 12.66 -23.76 -12.66
C VAL A 222 13.41 -24.49 -11.56
N LEU A 223 14.03 -23.71 -10.68
CA LEU A 223 14.75 -24.16 -9.49
C LEU A 223 13.93 -23.80 -8.24
N LYS A 224 13.72 -24.76 -7.35
CA LYS A 224 12.95 -24.64 -6.11
C LYS A 224 13.84 -24.94 -4.89
N PRO A 225 14.79 -24.04 -4.54
CA PRO A 225 15.65 -24.20 -3.37
C PRO A 225 14.85 -24.29 -2.08
N ALA A 226 15.37 -25.03 -1.12
CA ALA A 226 14.81 -25.25 0.21
C ALA A 226 15.66 -24.63 1.34
N SER A 227 16.78 -23.97 1.01
CA SER A 227 17.59 -23.23 1.98
C SER A 227 18.32 -22.04 1.35
N THR A 228 18.73 -21.10 2.19
CA THR A 228 19.49 -19.90 1.81
C THR A 228 20.82 -20.25 1.15
N GLU A 229 21.50 -21.30 1.61
CA GLU A 229 22.76 -21.79 1.03
C GLU A 229 22.55 -22.35 -0.38
N GLN A 230 21.41 -22.98 -0.66
CA GLN A 230 21.09 -23.42 -2.01
C GLN A 230 20.86 -22.23 -2.94
N VAL A 231 20.15 -21.19 -2.48
CA VAL A 231 19.98 -19.94 -3.24
C VAL A 231 21.35 -19.29 -3.52
N SER A 232 22.21 -19.21 -2.51
CA SER A 232 23.59 -18.69 -2.62
C SER A 232 24.40 -19.42 -3.69
N LYS A 233 24.41 -20.76 -3.68
CA LYS A 233 25.12 -21.57 -4.69
C LYS A 233 24.53 -21.40 -6.09
N ILE A 234 23.21 -21.33 -6.21
CA ILE A 234 22.52 -21.10 -7.49
C ILE A 234 22.93 -19.74 -8.07
N LEU A 235 22.79 -18.66 -7.28
CA LEU A 235 23.09 -17.31 -7.76
C LEU A 235 24.57 -17.14 -8.09
N LYS A 236 25.47 -17.66 -7.25
CA LYS A 236 26.90 -17.68 -7.56
C LYS A 236 27.19 -18.32 -8.92
N TYR A 237 26.63 -19.49 -9.18
CA TYR A 237 26.84 -20.18 -10.45
C TYR A 237 26.27 -19.39 -11.63
N CYS A 238 25.06 -18.83 -11.48
CA CYS A 238 24.44 -17.99 -12.50
C CYS A 238 25.26 -16.72 -12.77
N HIS A 239 25.85 -16.11 -11.75
CA HIS A 239 26.72 -14.95 -11.86
C HIS A 239 28.00 -15.28 -12.63
N ASP A 240 28.70 -16.34 -12.20
CA ASP A 240 29.96 -16.77 -12.81
C ASP A 240 29.76 -17.19 -14.30
N ASN A 241 28.57 -17.70 -14.66
CA ASN A 241 28.23 -18.16 -16.01
C ASN A 241 27.35 -17.20 -16.82
N ARG A 242 26.99 -16.03 -16.28
CA ARG A 242 26.07 -15.05 -16.90
C ARG A 242 24.73 -15.66 -17.33
N LEU A 243 24.14 -16.49 -16.48
CA LEU A 243 22.77 -16.99 -16.65
C LEU A 243 21.81 -16.02 -15.95
N ALA A 244 20.85 -15.47 -16.70
CA ALA A 244 19.84 -14.59 -16.14
C ALA A 244 18.86 -15.36 -15.24
N VAL A 245 18.37 -14.70 -14.19
CA VAL A 245 17.50 -15.28 -13.17
C VAL A 245 16.28 -14.39 -12.93
N VAL A 246 15.11 -15.02 -12.76
CA VAL A 246 13.88 -14.37 -12.29
C VAL A 246 13.47 -14.98 -10.95
N PRO A 247 13.56 -14.23 -9.84
CA PRO A 247 13.01 -14.66 -8.57
C PRO A 247 11.50 -14.70 -8.63
N GLN A 248 10.89 -15.78 -8.15
CA GLN A 248 9.44 -15.94 -8.16
C GLN A 248 8.90 -16.41 -6.80
N GLY A 249 7.97 -15.63 -6.25
CA GLY A 249 7.16 -16.01 -5.09
C GLY A 249 5.88 -16.74 -5.52
N GLY A 250 4.74 -16.28 -5.02
CA GLY A 250 3.42 -16.82 -5.37
C GLY A 250 2.90 -16.50 -6.77
N ASN A 251 3.68 -15.79 -7.60
CA ASN A 251 3.33 -15.35 -8.95
C ASN A 251 1.99 -14.56 -9.05
N THR A 252 1.74 -13.67 -8.09
CA THR A 252 0.51 -12.84 -8.04
C THR A 252 0.76 -11.36 -8.42
N GLY A 253 1.95 -11.03 -8.91
CA GLY A 253 2.30 -9.67 -9.33
C GLY A 253 1.57 -9.25 -10.61
N LEU A 254 1.25 -7.96 -10.75
CA LEU A 254 0.36 -7.44 -11.80
C LEU A 254 1.07 -6.66 -12.91
N VAL A 255 2.41 -6.60 -12.88
CA VAL A 255 3.23 -5.77 -13.76
C VAL A 255 4.23 -6.56 -14.61
N GLY A 256 4.08 -7.90 -14.66
CA GLY A 256 5.00 -8.79 -15.38
C GLY A 256 6.36 -8.98 -14.71
N GLY A 257 6.53 -8.50 -13.46
CA GLY A 257 7.80 -8.58 -12.74
C GLY A 257 8.20 -10.00 -12.36
N SER A 258 7.23 -10.88 -12.12
CA SER A 258 7.43 -12.23 -11.57
C SER A 258 7.72 -13.31 -12.61
N VAL A 259 7.61 -13.03 -13.92
CA VAL A 259 7.79 -14.03 -14.98
C VAL A 259 8.91 -13.65 -15.95
N PRO A 260 9.58 -14.62 -16.59
CA PRO A 260 10.63 -14.34 -17.59
C PRO A 260 10.13 -13.54 -18.79
N VAL A 261 11.02 -12.77 -19.42
CA VAL A 261 10.73 -12.15 -20.73
C VAL A 261 11.17 -13.08 -21.86
N PHE A 262 12.32 -13.74 -21.67
CA PHE A 262 12.91 -14.70 -22.59
C PHE A 262 13.14 -16.03 -21.83
N ASP A 263 14.36 -16.53 -21.79
CA ASP A 263 14.79 -17.83 -21.29
C ASP A 263 15.45 -17.78 -19.91
N GLU A 264 15.22 -16.72 -19.13
CA GLU A 264 15.78 -16.60 -17.77
C GLU A 264 15.39 -17.78 -16.88
N ILE A 265 16.31 -18.24 -16.02
CA ILE A 265 16.04 -19.32 -15.07
C ILE A 265 15.09 -18.79 -13.98
N VAL A 266 13.99 -19.50 -13.73
CA VAL A 266 13.09 -19.13 -12.64
C VAL A 266 13.61 -19.73 -11.34
N VAL A 267 13.83 -18.91 -10.32
CA VAL A 267 14.14 -19.36 -8.96
C VAL A 267 12.91 -19.15 -8.09
N SER A 268 12.18 -20.22 -7.84
CA SER A 268 10.95 -20.22 -7.06
C SER A 268 11.23 -20.45 -5.58
N MET A 269 10.70 -19.57 -4.73
CA MET A 269 10.87 -19.64 -3.28
C MET A 269 9.90 -20.63 -2.61
N ALA A 270 9.06 -21.35 -3.36
CA ALA A 270 7.95 -22.14 -2.83
C ALA A 270 8.37 -23.23 -1.80
N ASN A 271 9.60 -23.75 -1.89
CA ASN A 271 10.11 -24.76 -0.96
C ASN A 271 10.72 -24.16 0.33
N MET A 272 10.89 -22.83 0.42
CA MET A 272 11.33 -22.13 1.63
C MET A 272 10.11 -21.50 2.30
N ASN A 273 9.35 -22.26 3.08
CA ASN A 273 8.04 -21.86 3.58
C ASN A 273 7.85 -22.03 5.10
N SER A 274 8.93 -22.18 5.86
CA SER A 274 8.87 -22.42 7.30
C SER A 274 8.78 -21.14 8.13
N VAL A 275 8.01 -21.18 9.21
CA VAL A 275 8.16 -20.22 10.32
C VAL A 275 9.40 -20.61 11.12
N ARG A 276 10.39 -19.72 11.20
CA ARG A 276 11.66 -19.97 11.91
C ARG A 276 11.52 -19.72 13.41
N SER A 277 10.86 -18.62 13.79
CA SER A 277 10.61 -18.29 15.21
C SER A 277 9.50 -17.25 15.36
N PHE A 278 8.86 -17.22 16.53
CA PHE A 278 7.94 -16.15 16.91
C PHE A 278 8.11 -15.80 18.39
N ASP A 279 8.42 -14.54 18.68
CA ASP A 279 8.46 -14.03 20.05
C ASP A 279 7.10 -13.46 20.44
N LYS A 280 6.42 -14.14 21.36
CA LYS A 280 5.09 -13.75 21.84
C LYS A 280 5.08 -12.46 22.67
N VAL A 281 6.23 -12.01 23.16
CA VAL A 281 6.34 -10.77 23.95
C VAL A 281 6.51 -9.58 23.01
N SER A 282 7.48 -9.62 22.11
CA SER A 282 7.72 -8.51 21.17
C SER A 282 6.78 -8.50 19.96
N GLY A 283 6.21 -9.64 19.59
CA GLY A 283 5.46 -9.81 18.34
C GLY A 283 6.35 -9.98 17.11
N ALA A 284 7.66 -10.17 17.27
CA ALA A 284 8.56 -10.41 16.14
C ALA A 284 8.37 -11.83 15.57
N LEU A 285 7.98 -11.91 14.30
CA LEU A 285 7.89 -13.13 13.52
C LEU A 285 9.11 -13.23 12.59
N VAL A 286 9.76 -14.39 12.55
CA VAL A 286 10.80 -14.72 11.57
C VAL A 286 10.34 -15.92 10.76
N CYS A 287 10.36 -15.80 9.44
CA CYS A 287 9.89 -16.82 8.52
C CYS A 287 10.68 -16.81 7.21
N ASP A 288 10.57 -17.90 6.46
CA ASP A 288 11.14 -17.99 5.12
C ASP A 288 10.35 -17.14 4.10
N ALA A 289 11.05 -16.69 3.07
CA ALA A 289 10.50 -15.81 2.04
C ALA A 289 9.34 -16.42 1.23
N GLY A 290 9.26 -17.74 1.14
CA GLY A 290 8.19 -18.46 0.45
C GLY A 290 6.96 -18.77 1.31
N SER A 291 6.91 -18.33 2.57
CA SER A 291 5.72 -18.51 3.41
C SER A 291 4.54 -17.70 2.86
N ILE A 292 3.40 -18.37 2.65
CA ILE A 292 2.15 -17.78 2.17
C ILE A 292 1.56 -16.85 3.24
N LEU A 293 1.13 -15.64 2.84
CA LEU A 293 0.63 -14.62 3.75
C LEU A 293 -0.54 -15.11 4.62
N GLU A 294 -1.53 -15.78 4.03
CA GLU A 294 -2.67 -16.32 4.78
C GLU A 294 -2.25 -17.38 5.81
N VAL A 295 -1.26 -18.22 5.48
CA VAL A 295 -0.74 -19.23 6.41
C VAL A 295 -0.05 -18.55 7.60
N LEU A 296 0.71 -17.48 7.35
CA LEU A 296 1.34 -16.69 8.41
C LEU A 296 0.29 -16.00 9.30
N ASP A 297 -0.77 -15.42 8.72
CA ASP A 297 -1.82 -14.77 9.51
C ASP A 297 -2.58 -15.78 10.39
N LYS A 298 -2.93 -16.96 9.85
CA LYS A 298 -3.53 -18.07 10.63
C LYS A 298 -2.61 -18.54 11.76
N TYR A 299 -1.31 -18.66 11.50
CA TYR A 299 -0.33 -19.00 12.54
C TYR A 299 -0.31 -17.96 13.67
N LEU A 300 -0.38 -16.67 13.33
CA LEU A 300 -0.41 -15.57 14.31
C LEU A 300 -1.76 -15.45 15.03
N GLU A 301 -2.86 -15.77 14.37
CA GLU A 301 -4.22 -15.74 14.92
C GLU A 301 -4.34 -16.57 16.20
N GLU A 302 -3.88 -17.82 16.16
CA GLU A 302 -3.84 -18.74 17.31
C GLU A 302 -3.04 -18.18 18.51
N ARG A 303 -2.19 -17.18 18.27
CA ARG A 303 -1.31 -16.54 19.25
C ARG A 303 -1.81 -15.15 19.65
N GLY A 304 -2.94 -14.70 19.11
CA GLY A 304 -3.53 -13.38 19.38
C GLY A 304 -2.78 -12.24 18.69
N TYR A 305 -2.23 -12.50 17.51
CA TYR A 305 -1.53 -11.55 16.65
C TYR A 305 -2.13 -11.58 15.23
N ILE A 306 -1.73 -10.62 14.39
CA ILE A 306 -2.09 -10.52 12.97
C ILE A 306 -0.85 -10.19 12.15
N MET A 307 -0.88 -10.48 10.86
CA MET A 307 0.08 -9.86 9.93
C MET A 307 -0.20 -8.35 9.82
N PRO A 308 0.83 -7.48 9.70
CA PRO A 308 0.64 -6.03 9.57
C PRO A 308 0.11 -5.60 8.19
N LEU A 309 -0.01 -6.52 7.25
CA LEU A 309 -0.55 -6.30 5.91
C LEU A 309 -1.59 -7.35 5.58
N ASP A 310 -2.54 -6.99 4.72
CA ASP A 310 -3.51 -7.91 4.16
C ASP A 310 -3.94 -7.46 2.75
N LEU A 311 -4.16 -8.40 1.85
CA LEU A 311 -4.43 -8.12 0.44
C LEU A 311 -5.19 -9.28 -0.22
N GLY A 312 -5.89 -9.00 -1.33
CA GLY A 312 -6.78 -10.00 -1.97
C GLY A 312 -6.07 -11.29 -2.41
N ALA A 313 -4.77 -11.25 -2.69
CA ALA A 313 -3.97 -12.41 -3.06
C ALA A 313 -3.39 -13.21 -1.86
N LYS A 314 -3.86 -12.98 -0.62
CA LYS A 314 -3.28 -13.55 0.61
C LYS A 314 -3.13 -15.08 0.61
N GLY A 315 -4.03 -15.78 -0.08
CA GLY A 315 -4.01 -17.25 -0.21
C GLY A 315 -2.90 -17.79 -1.12
N SER A 316 -2.15 -16.94 -1.80
CA SER A 316 -1.08 -17.37 -2.72
C SER A 316 0.16 -16.49 -2.68
N CYS A 317 0.06 -15.20 -2.33
CA CYS A 317 1.24 -14.35 -2.25
C CYS A 317 2.19 -14.83 -1.12
N HIS A 318 3.49 -14.78 -1.41
CA HIS A 318 4.53 -15.12 -0.45
C HIS A 318 5.07 -13.86 0.22
N ILE A 319 5.49 -13.96 1.49
CA ILE A 319 6.00 -12.81 2.26
C ILE A 319 7.22 -12.15 1.61
N GLY A 320 8.13 -12.92 1.00
CA GLY A 320 9.27 -12.39 0.25
C GLY A 320 8.85 -11.64 -1.02
N GLY A 321 7.76 -12.06 -1.66
CA GLY A 321 7.13 -11.34 -2.76
C GLY A 321 6.56 -10.01 -2.28
N ASN A 322 5.78 -10.02 -1.19
CA ASN A 322 5.22 -8.82 -0.59
C ASN A 322 6.31 -7.79 -0.23
N VAL A 323 7.40 -8.25 0.39
CA VAL A 323 8.58 -7.42 0.69
C VAL A 323 9.21 -6.87 -0.59
N SER A 324 9.46 -7.73 -1.58
CA SER A 324 10.11 -7.34 -2.83
C SER A 324 9.30 -6.31 -3.62
N THR A 325 7.97 -6.31 -3.50
CA THR A 325 7.09 -5.32 -4.15
C THR A 325 6.70 -4.16 -3.23
N ASN A 326 7.14 -4.15 -1.97
CA ASN A 326 6.64 -3.25 -0.92
C ASN A 326 5.09 -3.18 -0.91
N ALA A 327 4.45 -4.35 -0.88
CA ALA A 327 2.99 -4.45 -0.93
C ALA A 327 2.34 -3.61 0.17
N GLY A 328 1.28 -2.89 -0.20
CA GLY A 328 0.43 -2.13 0.71
C GLY A 328 -0.75 -2.96 1.19
N GLY A 329 -1.94 -2.64 0.67
CA GLY A 329 -3.17 -3.39 0.91
C GLY A 329 -4.09 -2.78 1.98
N LEU A 330 -5.09 -3.54 2.38
CA LEU A 330 -6.32 -3.06 3.04
C LEU A 330 -6.11 -2.43 4.43
N ARG A 331 -4.94 -2.62 5.03
CA ARG A 331 -4.64 -2.23 6.42
C ARG A 331 -3.42 -1.30 6.52
N LEU A 332 -2.92 -0.80 5.38
CA LEU A 332 -1.75 0.08 5.34
C LEU A 332 -1.98 1.36 6.14
N LEU A 333 -3.18 1.93 6.09
CA LEU A 333 -3.59 3.09 6.88
C LEU A 333 -3.28 2.95 8.39
N ARG A 334 -3.40 1.73 8.96
CA ARG A 334 -3.20 1.48 10.38
C ARG A 334 -1.80 1.02 10.75
N TYR A 335 -1.22 0.13 9.96
CA TYR A 335 0.04 -0.54 10.31
C TYR A 335 1.24 -0.02 9.51
N GLY A 336 1.00 0.78 8.48
CA GLY A 336 2.02 1.42 7.65
C GLY A 336 2.67 0.48 6.64
N SER A 337 3.67 1.02 5.94
CA SER A 337 4.44 0.31 4.92
C SER A 337 5.34 -0.78 5.52
N LEU A 338 5.67 -1.79 4.69
CA LEU A 338 6.69 -2.79 4.99
C LEU A 338 8.06 -2.19 5.31
N HIS A 339 8.39 -0.99 4.80
CA HIS A 339 9.59 -0.25 5.20
C HIS A 339 9.68 0.01 6.72
N GLY A 340 8.53 0.09 7.42
CA GLY A 340 8.46 0.31 8.87
C GLY A 340 8.18 -0.94 9.69
N THR A 341 7.50 -1.94 9.13
CA THR A 341 7.09 -3.16 9.86
C THR A 341 8.07 -4.33 9.71
N VAL A 342 8.84 -4.37 8.61
CA VAL A 342 9.96 -5.31 8.47
C VAL A 342 11.09 -4.88 9.41
N LEU A 343 11.51 -5.78 10.28
CA LEU A 343 12.58 -5.57 11.26
C LEU A 343 13.95 -5.94 10.67
N GLY A 344 13.99 -6.99 9.85
CA GLY A 344 15.21 -7.54 9.28
C GLY A 344 14.93 -8.41 8.05
N LEU A 345 15.95 -8.59 7.21
CA LEU A 345 15.90 -9.42 6.00
C LEU A 345 17.18 -10.27 5.90
N GLU A 346 17.01 -11.49 5.40
CA GLU A 346 18.10 -12.32 4.86
C GLU A 346 17.99 -12.27 3.34
N VAL A 347 19.07 -11.88 2.67
CA VAL A 347 19.10 -11.66 1.22
C VAL A 347 20.34 -12.30 0.61
N VAL A 348 20.17 -12.97 -0.52
CA VAL A 348 21.27 -13.48 -1.34
C VAL A 348 21.51 -12.55 -2.52
N LEU A 349 22.71 -12.00 -2.61
CA LEU A 349 23.17 -11.13 -3.69
C LEU A 349 23.50 -11.93 -4.97
N PRO A 350 23.59 -11.27 -6.14
CA PRO A 350 23.83 -11.96 -7.40
C PRO A 350 25.09 -12.85 -7.39
N ASP A 351 26.17 -12.42 -6.75
CA ASP A 351 27.43 -13.17 -6.63
C ASP A 351 27.36 -14.37 -5.65
N GLY A 352 26.20 -14.58 -5.03
CA GLY A 352 25.95 -15.59 -4.02
C GLY A 352 26.26 -15.16 -2.59
N THR A 353 26.72 -13.92 -2.35
CA THR A 353 26.95 -13.40 -1.00
C THR A 353 25.64 -13.37 -0.21
N ILE A 354 25.65 -13.95 1.00
CA ILE A 354 24.51 -13.92 1.92
C ILE A 354 24.64 -12.70 2.82
N LEU A 355 23.69 -11.78 2.71
CA LEU A 355 23.48 -10.70 3.66
C LEU A 355 22.48 -11.18 4.72
N ASP A 356 22.99 -11.60 5.87
CA ASP A 356 22.16 -12.01 7.00
C ASP A 356 21.96 -10.85 7.97
N ASN A 357 20.76 -10.27 7.94
CA ASN A 357 20.30 -9.31 8.94
C ASN A 357 18.85 -9.61 9.34
N LEU A 358 18.58 -10.82 9.85
CA LEU A 358 17.30 -11.18 10.47
C LEU A 358 17.12 -10.63 11.89
N SER A 359 17.47 -9.35 12.07
CA SER A 359 17.25 -8.64 13.33
C SER A 359 15.77 -8.64 13.71
N THR A 360 15.51 -8.96 14.98
CA THR A 360 14.18 -8.85 15.62
C THR A 360 14.05 -7.60 16.48
N LEU A 361 15.05 -6.70 16.43
CA LEU A 361 15.07 -5.50 17.26
C LEU A 361 14.13 -4.45 16.71
N ARG A 362 13.35 -3.82 17.59
CA ARG A 362 12.46 -2.72 17.20
C ARG A 362 13.20 -1.45 16.75
N LYS A 363 14.44 -1.28 17.24
CA LYS A 363 15.34 -0.16 16.95
C LYS A 363 16.77 -0.66 16.89
N ASP A 364 17.46 -0.36 15.80
CA ASP A 364 18.87 -0.63 15.60
C ASP A 364 19.45 0.42 14.64
N ASN A 365 20.35 1.27 15.14
CA ASN A 365 20.94 2.39 14.39
C ASN A 365 22.45 2.19 14.21
N THR A 366 22.91 0.95 14.05
CA THR A 366 24.33 0.59 13.95
C THR A 366 24.88 0.63 12.51
N GLY A 367 24.51 1.65 11.74
CA GLY A 367 24.97 1.84 10.36
C GLY A 367 23.84 2.23 9.41
N TYR A 368 24.04 1.95 8.11
CA TYR A 368 22.98 2.13 7.11
C TYR A 368 21.92 1.05 7.23
N ASP A 369 20.65 1.43 7.05
CA ASP A 369 19.53 0.48 7.05
C ASP A 369 19.43 -0.27 5.71
N LEU A 370 20.37 -1.19 5.46
CA LEU A 370 20.55 -1.85 4.16
C LEU A 370 19.31 -2.63 3.69
N LYS A 371 18.49 -3.14 4.63
CA LYS A 371 17.28 -3.90 4.27
C LYS A 371 16.32 -3.06 3.41
N GLN A 372 16.33 -1.74 3.59
CA GLN A 372 15.46 -0.80 2.86
C GLN A 372 15.72 -0.81 1.36
N LEU A 373 16.93 -1.14 0.91
CA LEU A 373 17.25 -1.23 -0.51
C LEU A 373 16.53 -2.40 -1.20
N PHE A 374 16.19 -3.45 -0.46
CA PHE A 374 15.59 -4.67 -1.00
C PHE A 374 14.06 -4.66 -0.93
N ILE A 375 13.48 -3.90 -0.01
CA ILE A 375 12.03 -3.66 0.08
C ILE A 375 11.60 -2.80 -1.12
N GLY A 376 10.75 -3.33 -1.99
CA GLY A 376 10.38 -2.66 -3.25
C GLY A 376 11.39 -2.78 -4.39
N SER A 377 12.40 -3.66 -4.27
CA SER A 377 13.42 -3.87 -5.32
C SER A 377 13.03 -4.89 -6.41
N GLU A 378 11.86 -5.52 -6.30
CA GLU A 378 11.30 -6.48 -7.25
C GLU A 378 12.30 -7.58 -7.69
N GLY A 379 13.17 -8.02 -6.78
CA GLY A 379 14.17 -9.05 -7.04
C GLY A 379 15.34 -8.60 -7.94
N THR A 380 15.46 -7.32 -8.26
CA THR A 380 16.52 -6.79 -9.14
C THR A 380 17.86 -6.63 -8.44
N LEU A 381 17.90 -6.59 -7.10
CA LEU A 381 19.14 -6.42 -6.32
C LEU A 381 19.58 -7.70 -5.59
N GLY A 382 18.75 -8.75 -5.58
CA GLY A 382 19.01 -10.00 -4.87
C GLY A 382 17.72 -10.76 -4.59
N ILE A 383 17.84 -11.94 -3.98
CA ILE A 383 16.73 -12.79 -3.58
C ILE A 383 16.55 -12.71 -2.06
N VAL A 384 15.41 -12.23 -1.59
CA VAL A 384 15.02 -12.33 -0.18
C VAL A 384 14.75 -13.80 0.14
N THR A 385 15.42 -14.34 1.16
CA THR A 385 15.29 -15.74 1.60
C THR A 385 14.63 -15.88 2.96
N GLY A 386 14.71 -14.85 3.80
CA GLY A 386 14.08 -14.80 5.11
C GLY A 386 13.62 -13.40 5.47
N VAL A 387 12.56 -13.31 6.28
CA VAL A 387 11.95 -12.05 6.70
C VAL A 387 11.73 -12.07 8.22
N SER A 388 12.21 -11.04 8.91
CA SER A 388 11.77 -10.69 10.26
C SER A 388 10.79 -9.52 10.20
N ILE A 389 9.59 -9.67 10.75
CA ILE A 389 8.51 -8.70 10.67
C ILE A 389 7.79 -8.53 12.01
N LEU A 390 7.40 -7.31 12.33
CA LEU A 390 6.64 -6.99 13.53
C LEU A 390 5.15 -7.29 13.32
N ALA A 391 4.62 -8.29 14.00
CA ALA A 391 3.20 -8.62 14.02
C ALA A 391 2.45 -7.79 15.07
N PRO A 392 1.42 -7.01 14.69
CA PRO A 392 0.55 -6.34 15.65
C PRO A 392 -0.31 -7.32 16.44
N LYS A 393 -0.81 -6.88 17.61
CA LYS A 393 -1.83 -7.62 18.34
C LYS A 393 -3.12 -7.69 17.53
N ARG A 394 -3.78 -8.84 17.55
CA ARG A 394 -5.14 -8.99 17.02
C ARG A 394 -6.09 -8.20 17.92
N SER A 395 -6.84 -7.27 17.32
CA SER A 395 -7.82 -6.46 18.04
C SER A 395 -8.94 -7.32 18.61
N LYS A 396 -9.49 -6.90 19.76
CA LYS A 396 -10.59 -7.63 20.43
C LYS A 396 -11.96 -7.22 19.90
N ALA A 397 -12.05 -6.01 19.35
CA ALA A 397 -13.24 -5.47 18.72
C ALA A 397 -12.89 -5.06 17.30
N VAL A 398 -13.75 -5.46 16.36
CA VAL A 398 -13.72 -5.05 14.96
C VAL A 398 -15.13 -4.67 14.57
N ASN A 399 -15.29 -3.49 13.98
CA ASN A 399 -16.56 -3.01 13.46
C ASN A 399 -16.39 -2.61 11.99
N VAL A 400 -17.41 -2.85 11.16
CA VAL A 400 -17.43 -2.41 9.76
C VAL A 400 -18.73 -1.67 9.49
N ALA A 401 -18.62 -0.51 8.85
CA ALA A 401 -19.73 0.28 8.35
C ALA A 401 -19.58 0.52 6.84
N LEU A 402 -20.69 0.45 6.12
CA LEU A 402 -20.79 0.84 4.71
C LEU A 402 -21.71 2.04 4.60
N LEU A 403 -21.26 3.10 3.92
CA LEU A 403 -21.93 4.40 3.83
C LEU A 403 -22.16 4.79 2.37
N GLY A 404 -23.32 5.36 2.07
CA GLY A 404 -23.69 5.90 0.75
C GLY A 404 -23.56 7.42 0.68
N LEU A 405 -22.86 7.91 -0.34
CA LEU A 405 -22.56 9.34 -0.54
C LEU A 405 -22.79 9.79 -1.99
N ASN A 406 -23.08 11.08 -2.18
CA ASN A 406 -23.44 11.63 -3.50
C ASN A 406 -22.31 12.39 -4.20
N THR A 407 -21.29 12.85 -3.46
CA THR A 407 -20.17 13.62 -4.00
C THR A 407 -18.83 13.15 -3.42
N PHE A 408 -17.75 13.39 -4.15
CA PHE A 408 -16.41 13.05 -3.64
C PHE A 408 -15.96 13.99 -2.51
N ASP A 409 -16.46 15.24 -2.47
CA ASP A 409 -16.23 16.14 -1.34
C ASP A 409 -16.84 15.60 -0.04
N GLN A 410 -18.00 14.93 -0.11
CA GLN A 410 -18.55 14.21 1.04
C GLN A 410 -17.65 13.04 1.45
N VAL A 411 -17.09 12.28 0.51
CA VAL A 411 -16.10 11.21 0.83
C VAL A 411 -14.90 11.79 1.58
N GLN A 412 -14.37 12.93 1.14
CA GLN A 412 -13.28 13.63 1.81
C GLN A 412 -13.68 14.16 3.20
N ALA A 413 -14.88 14.71 3.35
CA ALA A 413 -15.40 15.19 4.63
C ALA A 413 -15.56 14.03 5.64
N THR A 414 -16.12 12.90 5.19
CA THR A 414 -16.22 11.65 5.94
C THR A 414 -14.84 11.15 6.36
N PHE A 415 -13.85 11.13 5.46
CA PHE A 415 -12.48 10.73 5.79
C PHE A 415 -11.79 11.69 6.77
N LYS A 416 -11.99 13.00 6.61
CA LYS A 416 -11.43 13.97 7.56
C LYS A 416 -12.00 13.73 8.96
N ARG A 417 -13.32 13.60 9.07
CA ARG A 417 -14.01 13.39 10.35
C ARG A 417 -13.63 12.05 10.98
N SER A 418 -13.42 10.99 10.19
CA SER A 418 -13.00 9.69 10.75
C SER A 418 -11.64 9.77 11.44
N LYS A 419 -10.70 10.56 10.90
CA LYS A 419 -9.43 10.83 11.57
C LYS A 419 -9.58 11.66 12.85
N ASP A 420 -10.51 12.61 12.86
CA ASP A 420 -10.75 13.49 14.01
C ASP A 420 -11.45 12.73 15.17
N GLU A 421 -12.40 11.83 14.86
CA GLU A 421 -13.29 11.21 15.87
C GLU A 421 -13.00 9.72 16.15
N LEU A 422 -12.63 8.92 15.14
CA LEU A 422 -12.27 7.51 15.32
C LEU A 422 -10.77 7.35 15.61
N CYS A 423 -9.93 8.24 15.06
CA CYS A 423 -8.51 8.37 15.37
C CYS A 423 -7.76 7.02 15.43
N GLU A 424 -7.40 6.54 16.62
CA GLU A 424 -6.51 5.40 16.81
C GLU A 424 -7.17 4.05 16.55
N ILE A 425 -8.50 3.98 16.49
CA ILE A 425 -9.22 2.73 16.20
C ILE A 425 -9.51 2.56 14.72
N LEU A 426 -9.38 3.59 13.88
CA LEU A 426 -9.55 3.46 12.43
C LEU A 426 -8.54 2.44 11.87
N SER A 427 -9.02 1.46 11.10
CA SER A 427 -8.17 0.42 10.50
C SER A 427 -8.24 0.32 8.98
N ALA A 428 -9.35 0.70 8.37
CA ALA A 428 -9.49 0.83 6.93
C ALA A 428 -10.44 1.98 6.56
N PHE A 429 -10.18 2.61 5.42
CA PHE A 429 -11.07 3.58 4.80
C PHE A 429 -11.00 3.42 3.28
N GLU A 430 -11.93 2.64 2.75
CA GLU A 430 -12.01 2.28 1.34
C GLU A 430 -13.17 3.02 0.68
N PHE A 431 -13.04 3.33 -0.60
CA PHE A 431 -14.15 3.87 -1.39
C PHE A 431 -14.29 3.18 -2.74
N TRP A 432 -15.48 3.27 -3.32
CA TRP A 432 -15.73 2.94 -4.73
C TRP A 432 -16.89 3.76 -5.29
N ASP A 433 -16.90 3.93 -6.60
CA ASP A 433 -17.98 4.61 -7.30
C ASP A 433 -19.16 3.69 -7.67
N GLN A 434 -20.23 4.29 -8.19
CA GLN A 434 -21.42 3.59 -8.64
C GLN A 434 -21.13 2.59 -9.78
N ALA A 435 -20.14 2.86 -10.64
CA ALA A 435 -19.81 1.96 -11.75
C ALA A 435 -19.18 0.66 -11.24
N ALA A 436 -18.32 0.74 -10.22
CA ALA A 436 -17.71 -0.42 -9.57
C ALA A 436 -18.76 -1.37 -8.97
N ILE A 437 -19.71 -0.85 -8.17
CA ILE A 437 -20.70 -1.72 -7.52
C ILE A 437 -21.67 -2.35 -8.53
N LYS A 438 -21.98 -1.64 -9.64
CA LYS A 438 -22.78 -2.21 -10.73
C LYS A 438 -22.12 -3.45 -11.34
N LEU A 439 -20.81 -3.39 -11.59
CA LEU A 439 -20.06 -4.55 -12.10
C LEU A 439 -20.03 -5.71 -11.10
N VAL A 440 -19.85 -5.43 -9.81
CA VAL A 440 -19.87 -6.47 -8.77
C VAL A 440 -21.23 -7.19 -8.74
N LYS A 441 -22.33 -6.43 -8.77
CA LYS A 441 -23.70 -6.98 -8.84
C LYS A 441 -23.93 -7.81 -10.09
N GLU A 442 -23.41 -7.37 -11.24
CA GLU A 442 -23.58 -8.06 -12.52
C GLU A 442 -22.79 -9.38 -12.59
N HIS A 443 -21.54 -9.40 -12.12
CA HIS A 443 -20.62 -10.50 -12.41
C HIS A 443 -20.28 -11.43 -11.24
N LEU A 444 -20.43 -10.99 -9.99
CA LEU A 444 -20.03 -11.76 -8.81
C LEU A 444 -21.21 -12.16 -7.96
N VAL A 445 -22.20 -11.28 -7.85
CA VAL A 445 -23.29 -11.45 -6.88
C VAL A 445 -24.65 -11.35 -7.55
N ALA A 446 -24.88 -12.20 -8.56
CA ALA A 446 -26.18 -12.37 -9.17
C ALA A 446 -27.22 -12.74 -8.11
N GLY A 447 -28.02 -11.77 -7.68
CA GLY A 447 -29.09 -11.95 -6.69
C GLY A 447 -28.75 -11.63 -5.22
N ALA A 448 -27.61 -11.00 -4.90
CA ALA A 448 -27.47 -10.43 -3.55
C ALA A 448 -28.32 -9.17 -3.39
N ASN A 449 -28.90 -9.03 -2.20
CA ASN A 449 -29.56 -7.81 -1.79
C ASN A 449 -28.52 -6.68 -1.69
N ASP A 450 -28.90 -5.50 -2.17
CA ASP A 450 -28.12 -4.29 -1.93
C ASP A 450 -27.99 -4.07 -0.41
N PRO A 451 -26.77 -3.88 0.12
CA PRO A 451 -26.61 -3.60 1.55
C PRO A 451 -27.27 -2.29 1.99
N LEU A 452 -27.51 -1.35 1.06
CA LEU A 452 -28.18 -0.07 1.31
C LEU A 452 -29.56 -0.02 0.62
N GLU A 453 -30.46 0.84 1.09
CA GLU A 453 -31.83 0.93 0.54
C GLU A 453 -31.86 1.68 -0.80
N SER A 454 -30.90 2.57 -1.03
CA SER A 454 -30.82 3.44 -2.20
C SER A 454 -29.48 3.30 -2.95
N GLU A 455 -29.50 3.61 -4.24
CA GLU A 455 -28.26 3.73 -5.02
C GLU A 455 -27.59 5.07 -4.76
N HIS A 456 -26.26 5.05 -4.60
CA HIS A 456 -25.44 6.22 -4.36
C HIS A 456 -24.34 6.36 -5.42
N ARG A 457 -23.83 7.58 -5.60
CA ARG A 457 -22.72 7.83 -6.53
C ARG A 457 -21.40 7.24 -6.01
N PHE A 458 -21.22 7.29 -4.70
CA PHE A 458 -20.05 6.79 -3.98
C PHE A 458 -20.47 5.95 -2.80
N TYR A 459 -19.61 5.00 -2.47
CA TYR A 459 -19.72 4.16 -1.30
C TYR A 459 -18.40 4.23 -0.53
N VAL A 460 -18.48 4.25 0.79
CA VAL A 460 -17.32 4.22 1.69
C VAL A 460 -17.47 3.07 2.67
N LEU A 461 -16.46 2.22 2.75
CA LEU A 461 -16.33 1.18 3.77
C LEU A 461 -15.31 1.63 4.80
N ILE A 462 -15.74 1.64 6.06
CA ILE A 462 -14.92 2.00 7.22
C ILE A 462 -14.79 0.78 8.10
N GLU A 463 -13.56 0.44 8.48
CA GLU A 463 -13.29 -0.54 9.52
C GLU A 463 -12.67 0.16 10.73
N THR A 464 -13.11 -0.20 11.92
CA THR A 464 -12.40 0.09 13.16
C THR A 464 -11.94 -1.20 13.82
N SER A 465 -10.77 -1.13 14.47
CA SER A 465 -10.13 -2.22 15.19
C SER A 465 -9.51 -1.68 16.48
N GLY A 466 -10.03 -2.12 17.63
CA GLY A 466 -9.59 -1.66 18.94
C GLY A 466 -9.66 -2.72 20.04
N SER A 467 -9.38 -2.28 21.26
CA SER A 467 -9.17 -3.16 22.41
C SER A 467 -10.39 -3.35 23.30
N ASN A 468 -11.41 -2.49 23.17
CA ASN A 468 -12.60 -2.51 24.00
C ASN A 468 -13.83 -2.23 23.13
N LYS A 469 -14.77 -3.17 23.10
CA LYS A 469 -15.92 -3.07 22.20
C LYS A 469 -16.83 -1.91 22.55
N GLU A 470 -17.07 -1.67 23.83
CA GLU A 470 -18.00 -0.62 24.27
C GLU A 470 -17.53 0.77 23.85
N HIS A 471 -16.25 1.10 24.04
CA HIS A 471 -15.66 2.37 23.62
C HIS A 471 -15.64 2.52 22.10
N ASP A 472 -15.29 1.44 21.38
CA ASP A 472 -15.21 1.46 19.92
C ASP A 472 -16.60 1.65 19.30
N ASP A 473 -17.63 0.99 19.85
CA ASP A 473 -19.02 1.14 19.45
C ASP A 473 -19.54 2.56 19.76
N GLU A 474 -19.21 3.12 20.94
CA GLU A 474 -19.59 4.48 21.30
C GLU A 474 -19.00 5.52 20.33
N LYS A 475 -17.69 5.42 20.03
CA LYS A 475 -17.02 6.28 19.04
C LYS A 475 -17.66 6.16 17.66
N LEU A 476 -17.88 4.93 17.19
CA LEU A 476 -18.47 4.70 15.87
C LEU A 476 -19.89 5.26 15.79
N ASN A 477 -20.72 5.04 16.82
CA ASN A 477 -22.09 5.54 16.85
C ASN A 477 -22.15 7.07 16.84
N GLN A 478 -21.34 7.75 17.67
CA GLN A 478 -21.28 9.22 17.69
C GLN A 478 -20.83 9.79 16.34
N TYR A 479 -19.82 9.16 15.73
CA TYR A 479 -19.32 9.52 14.41
C TYR A 479 -20.40 9.39 13.32
N LEU A 480 -21.11 8.25 13.28
CA LEU A 480 -22.18 8.02 12.31
C LEU A 480 -23.38 8.94 12.53
N GLU A 481 -23.80 9.15 13.78
CA GLU A 481 -24.88 10.08 14.13
C GLU A 481 -24.54 11.51 13.68
N GLY A 482 -23.31 11.94 13.89
CA GLY A 482 -22.82 13.24 13.42
C GLY A 482 -22.86 13.37 11.90
N LEU A 483 -22.36 12.38 11.16
CA LEU A 483 -22.38 12.39 9.69
C LEU A 483 -23.79 12.46 9.10
N LEU A 484 -24.75 11.77 9.73
CA LEU A 484 -26.16 11.81 9.32
C LEU A 484 -26.82 13.13 9.69
N THR A 485 -26.55 13.65 10.89
CA THR A 485 -27.12 14.93 11.37
C THR A 485 -26.67 16.11 10.51
N ASP A 486 -25.42 16.07 10.04
CA ASP A 486 -24.83 17.11 9.21
C ASP A 486 -25.06 16.89 7.69
N ASP A 487 -25.91 15.93 7.31
CA ASP A 487 -26.23 15.55 5.91
C ASP A 487 -24.98 15.22 5.04
N VAL A 488 -23.89 14.77 5.67
CA VAL A 488 -22.66 14.35 4.96
C VAL A 488 -22.88 13.00 4.28
N VAL A 489 -23.53 12.06 4.97
CA VAL A 489 -23.86 10.71 4.50
C VAL A 489 -25.38 10.58 4.32
N GLN A 490 -25.82 9.87 3.28
CA GLN A 490 -27.25 9.75 2.96
C GLN A 490 -27.88 8.43 3.46
N ASP A 491 -27.10 7.36 3.49
CA ASP A 491 -27.53 6.05 3.98
C ASP A 491 -26.32 5.30 4.55
N GLY A 492 -26.53 4.34 5.44
CA GLY A 492 -25.46 3.53 5.98
C GLY A 492 -25.92 2.31 6.77
N VAL A 493 -25.12 1.26 6.72
CA VAL A 493 -25.31 0.03 7.49
C VAL A 493 -24.06 -0.30 8.29
N VAL A 494 -24.26 -0.76 9.53
CA VAL A 494 -23.20 -1.29 10.39
C VAL A 494 -23.39 -2.79 10.51
N ALA A 495 -22.34 -3.55 10.25
CA ALA A 495 -22.36 -5.01 10.41
C ALA A 495 -22.57 -5.39 11.88
N GLN A 496 -23.51 -6.32 12.11
CA GLN A 496 -23.90 -6.80 13.45
C GLN A 496 -23.13 -8.05 13.88
N ASP A 497 -22.52 -8.75 12.93
CA ASP A 497 -21.76 -9.98 13.16
C ASP A 497 -20.65 -10.18 12.12
N SER A 498 -19.82 -11.20 12.33
CA SER A 498 -18.69 -11.52 11.45
C SER A 498 -19.10 -11.89 10.03
N THR A 499 -20.28 -12.48 9.84
CA THR A 499 -20.78 -12.86 8.50
C THR A 499 -21.12 -11.59 7.73
N GLN A 500 -21.77 -10.62 8.37
CA GLN A 500 -22.04 -9.32 7.76
C GLN A 500 -20.76 -8.53 7.47
N ILE A 501 -19.76 -8.57 8.37
CA ILE A 501 -18.44 -7.98 8.12
C ILE A 501 -17.82 -8.55 6.84
N GLN A 502 -17.80 -9.88 6.72
CA GLN A 502 -17.25 -10.58 5.55
C GLN A 502 -18.02 -10.22 4.27
N ASN A 503 -19.35 -10.17 4.34
CA ASN A 503 -20.17 -9.81 3.18
C ASN A 503 -19.92 -8.38 2.69
N LEU A 504 -19.75 -7.41 3.60
CA LEU A 504 -19.43 -6.03 3.22
C LEU A 504 -18.04 -5.93 2.60
N TRP A 505 -17.04 -6.58 3.19
CA TRP A 505 -15.69 -6.64 2.64
C TRP A 505 -15.63 -7.33 1.27
N ALA A 506 -16.40 -8.40 1.07
CA ALA A 506 -16.46 -9.13 -0.19
C ALA A 506 -16.88 -8.26 -1.38
N ILE A 507 -17.68 -7.21 -1.16
CA ILE A 507 -18.03 -6.24 -2.21
C ILE A 507 -16.76 -5.51 -2.67
N ARG A 508 -16.00 -4.93 -1.74
CA ARG A 508 -14.77 -4.17 -2.01
C ARG A 508 -13.66 -5.06 -2.58
N GLU A 509 -13.47 -6.24 -2.01
CA GLU A 509 -12.46 -7.21 -2.47
C GLU A 509 -12.82 -7.83 -3.83
N GLY A 510 -14.11 -7.90 -4.18
CA GLY A 510 -14.60 -8.42 -5.45
C GLY A 510 -14.45 -7.46 -6.64
N ILE A 511 -14.31 -6.14 -6.43
CA ILE A 511 -14.26 -5.16 -7.55
C ILE A 511 -13.23 -5.53 -8.63
N PRO A 512 -11.96 -5.89 -8.31
CA PRO A 512 -10.98 -6.24 -9.33
C PRO A 512 -11.39 -7.45 -10.19
N GLU A 513 -11.99 -8.47 -9.58
CA GLU A 513 -12.48 -9.67 -10.26
C GLU A 513 -13.69 -9.34 -11.15
N ALA A 514 -14.63 -8.55 -10.63
CA ALA A 514 -15.79 -8.08 -11.37
C ALA A 514 -15.37 -7.28 -12.62
N CYS A 515 -14.39 -6.39 -12.47
CA CYS A 515 -13.81 -5.66 -13.61
C CYS A 515 -13.21 -6.62 -14.64
N SER A 516 -12.45 -7.64 -14.21
CA SER A 516 -11.86 -8.60 -15.15
C SER A 516 -12.91 -9.46 -15.87
N LYS A 517 -14.07 -9.72 -15.26
CA LYS A 517 -15.21 -10.42 -15.88
C LYS A 517 -16.01 -9.55 -16.86
N ALA A 518 -15.92 -8.22 -16.73
CA ALA A 518 -16.60 -7.27 -17.61
C ALA A 518 -16.00 -7.20 -19.03
N GLY A 519 -14.85 -7.84 -19.27
CA GLY A 519 -14.17 -7.86 -20.56
C GLY A 519 -12.82 -7.16 -20.52
N ALA A 520 -12.51 -6.37 -21.56
CA ALA A 520 -11.24 -5.67 -21.64
C ALA A 520 -11.20 -4.49 -20.66
N VAL A 521 -10.32 -4.56 -19.66
CA VAL A 521 -10.16 -3.49 -18.66
C VAL A 521 -8.69 -3.11 -18.52
N TYR A 522 -8.39 -1.86 -18.82
CA TYR A 522 -7.07 -1.28 -18.61
C TYR A 522 -6.97 -0.81 -17.16
N LYS A 523 -5.99 -1.33 -16.42
CA LYS A 523 -5.86 -1.15 -14.97
C LYS A 523 -4.67 -0.25 -14.64
N TYR A 524 -4.92 0.82 -13.89
CA TYR A 524 -3.90 1.74 -13.40
C TYR A 524 -4.02 1.85 -11.88
N ASP A 525 -2.88 1.69 -11.22
CA ASP A 525 -2.72 1.80 -9.78
C ASP A 525 -1.86 3.04 -9.54
N ILE A 526 -2.47 4.12 -9.07
CA ILE A 526 -1.86 5.44 -9.04
C ILE A 526 -2.12 6.12 -7.70
N SER A 527 -1.13 6.86 -7.20
CA SER A 527 -1.30 7.67 -5.99
C SER A 527 -1.19 9.15 -6.25
N MET A 528 -1.97 9.95 -5.52
CA MET A 528 -2.02 11.41 -5.65
C MET A 528 -2.58 12.03 -4.36
N PRO A 529 -2.48 13.36 -4.19
CA PRO A 529 -3.15 14.02 -3.07
C PRO A 529 -4.65 13.69 -3.04
N VAL A 530 -5.16 13.34 -1.87
CA VAL A 530 -6.58 12.97 -1.66
C VAL A 530 -7.57 13.96 -2.29
N PRO A 531 -7.34 15.30 -2.25
CA PRO A 531 -8.29 16.26 -2.84
C PRO A 531 -8.54 16.11 -4.34
N VAL A 532 -7.63 15.51 -5.09
CA VAL A 532 -7.76 15.31 -6.54
C VAL A 532 -7.96 13.85 -6.92
N LEU A 533 -8.12 12.95 -5.94
CA LEU A 533 -8.10 11.50 -6.17
C LEU A 533 -9.14 11.07 -7.21
N TYR A 534 -10.42 11.46 -7.04
CA TYR A 534 -11.46 11.08 -7.99
C TYR A 534 -11.50 11.96 -9.25
N GLN A 535 -10.84 13.12 -9.23
CA GLN A 535 -10.73 13.98 -10.41
C GLN A 535 -10.03 13.24 -11.57
N ALA A 536 -9.15 12.28 -11.29
CA ALA A 536 -8.54 11.41 -12.30
C ALA A 536 -9.58 10.63 -13.13
N VAL A 537 -10.65 10.16 -12.48
CA VAL A 537 -11.75 9.42 -13.12
C VAL A 537 -12.54 10.37 -14.02
N GLU A 538 -12.93 11.53 -13.48
CA GLU A 538 -13.72 12.54 -14.21
C GLU A 538 -12.95 13.08 -15.42
N ASP A 539 -11.68 13.45 -15.24
CA ASP A 539 -10.83 13.97 -16.31
C ASP A 539 -10.52 12.91 -17.39
N MET A 540 -10.43 11.62 -17.02
CA MET A 540 -10.30 10.53 -17.99
C MET A 540 -11.59 10.35 -18.81
N GLN A 541 -12.76 10.34 -18.15
CA GLN A 541 -14.06 10.28 -18.85
C GLN A 541 -14.22 11.45 -19.82
N ASP A 542 -13.89 12.67 -19.38
CA ASP A 542 -13.95 13.88 -20.19
C ASP A 542 -12.99 13.83 -21.40
N HIS A 543 -11.75 13.39 -21.18
CA HIS A 543 -10.78 13.20 -22.26
C HIS A 543 -11.28 12.22 -23.32
N LEU A 544 -11.74 11.04 -22.90
CA LEU A 544 -12.26 10.02 -23.82
C LEU A 544 -13.55 10.46 -24.53
N THR A 545 -14.39 11.25 -23.86
CA THR A 545 -15.59 11.87 -24.45
C THR A 545 -15.21 12.88 -25.54
N LYS A 546 -14.24 13.77 -25.28
CA LYS A 546 -13.72 14.73 -26.28
C LYS A 546 -13.08 14.04 -27.49
N LYS A 547 -12.51 12.84 -27.30
CA LYS A 547 -12.01 11.98 -28.38
C LYS A 547 -13.11 11.20 -29.12
N GLY A 548 -14.38 11.34 -28.70
CA GLY A 548 -15.53 10.63 -29.29
C GLY A 548 -15.52 9.12 -29.04
N ALA A 549 -14.78 8.66 -28.02
CA ALA A 549 -14.48 7.26 -27.75
C ALA A 549 -15.21 6.70 -26.51
N PHE A 550 -15.86 7.54 -25.71
CA PHE A 550 -16.59 7.16 -24.49
C PHE A 550 -18.11 7.23 -24.66
N GLY A 551 -18.83 6.25 -24.09
CA GLY A 551 -20.29 6.20 -24.04
C GLY A 551 -20.88 4.92 -24.67
N ALA A 552 -22.21 4.81 -24.66
CA ALA A 552 -22.90 3.62 -25.16
C ALA A 552 -22.54 3.32 -26.63
N GLY A 553 -22.10 2.09 -26.90
CA GLY A 553 -21.67 1.64 -28.22
C GLY A 553 -20.32 2.19 -28.70
N LYS A 554 -19.59 2.93 -27.87
CA LYS A 554 -18.25 3.44 -28.18
C LYS A 554 -17.16 2.45 -27.74
N LEU A 555 -15.90 2.84 -27.94
CA LEU A 555 -14.74 2.02 -27.61
C LEU A 555 -14.65 1.77 -26.09
N PHE A 556 -14.96 2.78 -25.29
CA PHE A 556 -14.95 2.73 -23.83
C PHE A 556 -16.37 2.85 -23.28
N SER A 557 -16.74 1.90 -22.43
CA SER A 557 -18.07 1.81 -21.82
C SER A 557 -18.13 2.40 -20.42
N SER A 558 -17.00 2.38 -19.68
CA SER A 558 -16.93 2.85 -18.30
C SER A 558 -15.51 3.26 -17.91
N VAL A 559 -15.40 4.23 -17.01
CA VAL A 559 -14.18 4.54 -16.27
C VAL A 559 -14.56 4.46 -14.80
N ILE A 560 -13.84 3.64 -14.06
CA ILE A 560 -14.19 3.18 -12.72
C ILE A 560 -13.06 3.59 -11.78
N GLY A 561 -13.42 4.17 -10.63
CA GLY A 561 -12.52 4.51 -9.54
C GLY A 561 -12.92 3.84 -8.23
N TYR A 562 -11.94 3.21 -7.59
CA TYR A 562 -12.05 2.68 -6.23
C TYR A 562 -10.66 2.66 -5.58
N GLY A 563 -10.60 2.50 -4.26
CA GLY A 563 -9.32 2.28 -3.58
C GLY A 563 -9.25 2.84 -2.17
N HIS A 564 -8.02 3.21 -1.79
CA HIS A 564 -7.60 3.49 -0.43
C HIS A 564 -7.51 5.02 -0.27
N VAL A 565 -8.58 5.63 0.25
CA VAL A 565 -8.58 7.10 0.47
C VAL A 565 -7.54 7.47 1.52
N GLY A 566 -7.36 6.60 2.52
CA GLY A 566 -6.40 6.76 3.63
C GLY A 566 -4.99 7.13 3.18
N ASP A 567 -4.56 6.51 2.08
CA ASP A 567 -3.17 6.51 1.63
C ASP A 567 -3.02 7.21 0.27
N GLY A 568 -4.12 7.82 -0.22
CA GLY A 568 -4.16 8.53 -1.50
C GLY A 568 -3.98 7.62 -2.72
N ASN A 569 -4.38 6.35 -2.65
CA ASN A 569 -4.24 5.36 -3.72
C ASN A 569 -5.58 5.12 -4.46
N LEU A 570 -5.57 5.31 -5.77
CA LEU A 570 -6.68 5.05 -6.69
C LEU A 570 -6.35 3.89 -7.64
N HIS A 571 -7.24 2.91 -7.66
CA HIS A 571 -7.36 1.92 -8.72
C HIS A 571 -8.26 2.47 -9.83
N LEU A 572 -7.67 3.09 -10.84
CA LEU A 572 -8.35 3.60 -12.03
C LEU A 572 -8.47 2.48 -13.08
N ASN A 573 -9.69 2.10 -13.41
CA ASN A 573 -9.97 1.04 -14.37
C ASN A 573 -10.77 1.60 -15.56
N VAL A 574 -10.28 1.43 -16.78
CA VAL A 574 -10.94 1.88 -18.01
C VAL A 574 -11.46 0.66 -18.77
N ALA A 575 -12.78 0.48 -18.75
CA ALA A 575 -13.44 -0.62 -19.46
C ALA A 575 -13.60 -0.28 -20.94
N ALA A 576 -13.10 -1.17 -21.78
CA ALA A 576 -13.15 -1.09 -23.23
C ALA A 576 -13.89 -2.31 -23.81
N ARG A 577 -14.35 -2.19 -25.06
CA ARG A 577 -14.95 -3.31 -25.77
C ARG A 577 -13.96 -4.46 -25.98
N ASP A 578 -12.74 -4.12 -26.42
CA ASP A 578 -11.67 -5.07 -26.74
C ASP A 578 -10.31 -4.47 -26.35
N TYR A 579 -9.34 -5.31 -26.00
CA TYR A 579 -7.95 -4.88 -25.90
C TYR A 579 -7.45 -4.52 -27.30
N SER A 580 -7.01 -3.28 -27.48
CA SER A 580 -6.44 -2.80 -28.74
C SER A 580 -5.36 -1.74 -28.52
N PRO A 581 -4.39 -1.60 -29.44
CA PRO A 581 -3.42 -0.51 -29.42
C PRO A 581 -4.11 0.86 -29.41
N LYS A 582 -5.18 1.03 -30.21
CA LYS A 582 -5.95 2.28 -30.25
C LYS A 582 -6.55 2.66 -28.89
N ALA A 583 -7.05 1.69 -28.13
CA ALA A 583 -7.57 1.96 -26.79
C ALA A 583 -6.43 2.34 -25.84
N MET A 584 -5.30 1.64 -25.91
CA MET A 584 -4.10 1.95 -25.13
C MET A 584 -3.60 3.38 -25.41
N ASP A 585 -3.43 3.76 -26.69
CA ASP A 585 -2.95 5.09 -27.11
C ASP A 585 -3.87 6.25 -26.71
N LEU A 586 -5.14 5.97 -26.42
CA LEU A 586 -6.09 6.97 -25.92
C LEU A 586 -5.98 7.16 -24.40
N ILE A 587 -5.51 6.15 -23.68
CA ILE A 587 -5.34 6.18 -22.22
C ILE A 587 -3.91 6.58 -21.84
N GLU A 588 -2.92 6.06 -22.56
CA GLU A 588 -1.49 6.30 -22.39
C GLU A 588 -0.97 7.17 -23.54
N PRO A 589 -0.17 8.21 -23.27
CA PRO A 589 0.43 8.56 -21.98
C PRO A 589 -0.47 9.43 -21.07
N TYR A 590 -1.70 9.77 -21.48
CA TYR A 590 -2.55 10.75 -20.78
C TYR A 590 -2.67 10.49 -19.26
N VAL A 591 -2.92 9.25 -18.84
CA VAL A 591 -3.02 8.89 -17.41
C VAL A 591 -1.71 9.17 -16.64
N PHE A 592 -0.55 8.91 -17.26
CA PHE A 592 0.75 9.15 -16.64
C PHE A 592 1.09 10.64 -16.59
N GLU A 593 0.80 11.38 -17.66
CA GLU A 593 0.95 12.85 -17.70
C GLU A 593 0.04 13.53 -16.68
N TRP A 594 -1.21 13.09 -16.58
CA TRP A 594 -2.17 13.58 -15.58
C TRP A 594 -1.65 13.32 -14.16
N THR A 595 -1.14 12.12 -13.90
CA THR A 595 -0.57 11.74 -12.60
C THR A 595 0.65 12.60 -12.27
N ALA A 596 1.57 12.78 -13.20
CA ALA A 596 2.76 13.62 -13.03
C ALA A 596 2.42 15.10 -12.77
N LYS A 597 1.42 15.63 -13.48
CA LYS A 597 0.92 17.01 -13.29
C LYS A 597 0.43 17.27 -11.86
N HIS A 598 -0.08 16.25 -11.19
CA HIS A 598 -0.56 16.33 -9.80
C HIS A 598 0.47 15.81 -8.78
N ALA A 599 1.74 15.70 -9.17
CA ALA A 599 2.83 15.19 -8.34
C ALA A 599 2.56 13.80 -7.74
N GLY A 600 1.86 12.95 -8.50
CA GLY A 600 1.50 11.59 -8.11
C GLY A 600 2.52 10.51 -8.48
N SER A 601 2.22 9.27 -8.07
CA SER A 601 2.94 8.06 -8.46
C SER A 601 2.17 7.27 -9.51
N ILE A 602 2.82 6.85 -10.59
CA ILE A 602 2.22 5.96 -11.62
C ILE A 602 2.12 4.49 -11.16
N SER A 603 2.69 4.16 -10.01
CA SER A 603 2.46 2.92 -9.30
C SER A 603 2.49 3.16 -7.80
N ALA A 604 1.35 2.95 -7.14
CA ALA A 604 1.25 3.10 -5.70
C ALA A 604 1.72 1.84 -4.97
N GLU A 605 1.29 0.65 -5.43
CA GLU A 605 1.49 -0.62 -4.74
C GLU A 605 2.02 -1.74 -5.66
N HIS A 606 1.59 -1.79 -6.92
CA HIS A 606 1.84 -2.98 -7.76
C HIS A 606 3.28 -3.12 -8.29
N GLY A 607 4.11 -2.09 -8.10
CA GLY A 607 5.45 -2.03 -8.66
C GLY A 607 5.50 -1.62 -10.14
N LEU A 608 6.66 -1.77 -10.75
CA LEU A 608 6.95 -1.28 -12.09
C LEU A 608 7.09 -2.41 -13.11
N GLY A 609 7.76 -3.50 -12.75
CA GLY A 609 7.94 -4.69 -13.58
C GLY A 609 8.35 -4.39 -15.03
N VAL A 610 7.79 -5.16 -15.97
CA VAL A 610 7.91 -4.91 -17.42
C VAL A 610 6.94 -3.80 -17.82
N SER A 611 5.76 -3.76 -17.20
CA SER A 611 4.65 -2.95 -17.68
C SER A 611 4.85 -1.44 -17.55
N LYS A 612 5.68 -0.98 -16.61
CA LYS A 612 5.81 0.45 -16.28
C LYS A 612 7.26 0.94 -16.23
N ASN A 613 8.24 0.11 -16.57
CA ASN A 613 9.68 0.45 -16.47
C ASN A 613 10.02 1.76 -17.21
N ASN A 614 9.55 1.91 -18.45
CA ASN A 614 9.83 3.05 -19.31
C ASN A 614 9.00 4.31 -18.96
N HIS A 615 8.06 4.19 -18.03
CA HIS A 615 7.21 5.29 -17.55
C HIS A 615 7.70 5.87 -16.22
N LEU A 616 8.78 5.34 -15.62
CA LEU A 616 9.28 5.78 -14.30
C LEU A 616 9.55 7.30 -14.21
N HIS A 617 9.90 7.94 -15.31
CA HIS A 617 10.20 9.37 -15.39
C HIS A 617 8.99 10.28 -15.07
N TYR A 618 7.76 9.76 -15.12
CA TYR A 618 6.57 10.50 -14.69
C TYR A 618 6.50 10.70 -13.18
N SER A 619 7.20 9.88 -12.39
CA SER A 619 7.16 9.94 -10.93
C SER A 619 8.53 10.08 -10.25
N LYS A 620 9.63 9.95 -11.00
CA LYS A 620 11.00 10.05 -10.49
C LYS A 620 11.83 10.99 -11.36
N SER A 621 12.63 11.83 -10.72
CA SER A 621 13.56 12.71 -11.43
C SER A 621 14.66 11.90 -12.12
N PRO A 622 15.31 12.47 -13.16
CA PRO A 622 16.47 11.85 -13.79
C PRO A 622 17.60 11.51 -12.80
N SER A 623 17.82 12.34 -11.78
CA SER A 623 18.84 12.10 -10.75
C SER A 623 18.51 10.89 -9.87
N MET A 624 17.24 10.69 -9.51
CA MET A 624 16.81 9.50 -8.75
C MET A 624 16.98 8.23 -9.58
N ILE A 625 16.55 8.25 -10.84
CA ILE A 625 16.68 7.10 -11.75
C ILE A 625 18.16 6.76 -11.96
N HIS A 626 19.02 7.76 -12.17
CA HIS A 626 20.46 7.57 -12.32
C HIS A 626 21.07 6.92 -11.07
N LEU A 627 20.69 7.36 -9.87
CA LEU A 627 21.16 6.75 -8.62
C LEU A 627 20.70 5.30 -8.47
N MET A 628 19.45 4.98 -8.83
CA MET A 628 18.96 3.59 -8.84
C MET A 628 19.79 2.72 -9.79
N LYS A 629 20.08 3.20 -11.00
CA LYS A 629 20.95 2.50 -11.96
C LYS A 629 22.37 2.28 -11.39
N ARG A 630 22.93 3.24 -10.64
CA ARG A 630 24.22 3.06 -9.95
C ARG A 630 24.18 1.96 -8.89
N PHE A 631 23.12 1.88 -8.08
CA PHE A 631 22.98 0.78 -7.12
C PHE A 631 22.83 -0.57 -7.81
N LYS A 632 22.02 -0.65 -8.87
CA LYS A 632 21.87 -1.87 -9.68
C LYS A 632 23.21 -2.33 -10.25
N ASN A 633 23.99 -1.43 -10.84
CA ASN A 633 25.29 -1.78 -11.42
C ASN A 633 26.34 -2.15 -10.36
N LEU A 634 26.26 -1.56 -9.17
CA LEU A 634 27.15 -1.91 -8.05
C LEU A 634 26.89 -3.33 -7.54
N ILE A 635 25.61 -3.68 -7.37
CA ILE A 635 25.20 -4.94 -6.74
C ILE A 635 25.16 -6.09 -7.77
N ASP A 636 24.69 -5.81 -8.99
CA ASP A 636 24.54 -6.77 -10.08
C ASP A 636 25.25 -6.28 -11.36
N PRO A 637 26.60 -6.31 -11.39
CA PRO A 637 27.38 -5.80 -12.53
C PRO A 637 27.20 -6.60 -13.83
N HIS A 638 26.63 -7.80 -13.76
CA HIS A 638 26.31 -8.62 -14.94
C HIS A 638 24.85 -8.48 -15.37
N GLY A 639 24.02 -7.80 -14.59
CA GLY A 639 22.61 -7.60 -14.88
C GLY A 639 21.78 -8.89 -14.88
N ILE A 640 22.26 -9.95 -14.20
CA ILE A 640 21.59 -11.27 -14.24
C ILE A 640 20.28 -11.29 -13.43
N MET A 641 20.11 -10.41 -12.45
CA MET A 641 18.97 -10.41 -11.56
C MET A 641 17.78 -9.66 -12.15
N ASN A 642 16.75 -10.43 -12.49
CA ASN A 642 15.46 -9.99 -13.02
C ASN A 642 15.60 -8.94 -14.15
N PRO A 643 16.31 -9.27 -15.26
CA PRO A 643 16.60 -8.33 -16.32
C PRO A 643 15.34 -7.81 -17.04
N TYR A 644 15.52 -6.75 -17.84
CA TYR A 644 14.46 -6.05 -18.59
C TYR A 644 13.42 -5.36 -17.71
N LYS A 645 13.65 -5.37 -16.39
CA LYS A 645 12.81 -4.80 -15.34
C LYS A 645 13.71 -4.13 -14.29
N PHE A 646 13.17 -3.36 -13.37
CA PHE A 646 12.06 -2.43 -13.58
C PHE A 646 12.59 -1.02 -13.89
N LEU A 647 13.92 -0.86 -13.95
CA LEU A 647 14.55 0.39 -14.35
C LEU A 647 14.39 0.57 -15.87
N PRO A 648 14.24 1.82 -16.36
CA PRO A 648 14.19 2.08 -17.79
C PRO A 648 15.45 1.59 -18.48
N ASP A 649 15.30 1.17 -19.72
CA ASP A 649 16.44 0.87 -20.60
C ASP A 649 17.37 2.09 -20.72
N ASN A 650 18.60 1.87 -21.17
CA ASN A 650 19.56 2.95 -21.42
C ASN A 650 19.36 3.60 -22.79
#